data_AF-K1JUL3-F1
#
_entry.id   AF-K1JUL3-F1
#
_cell.length_a   1.000
_cell.length_b   1.000
_cell.length_c   1.000
_cell.angle_alpha   90.00
_cell.angle_beta   90.00
_cell.angle_gamma   90.00
#
_symmetry.space_group_name_H-M   'P 1'
#
loop_
_entity.id
_entity.type
_entity.pdbx_description
1 polymer ?
#
loop_
_entity_poly.entity_id
_entity_poly.type
_entity_poly.pdbx_seq_one_letter_code
_entity_poly.pdbx_strand_id
1 'polypeptide(L)'
;MQSTTRKAAASVLFCSVAMALAAQAVAADAPGVGNKNVNALTQPIYANPDGDEATKGVKTLQDYIVQEKELFDFLFENHPVFKYAAENRIKGVYKVSTRGSEFLGEGNAQKYTKAAGAKPSASQYRLAAKSILDYPNKFVGPERCGECHAVQYQKWKRSRHAQTIRFPGEHPEVDNDLKKKLYGSDASILPDGITPDVIYATVGTPRTKYGYVDAWLVRGSYHIRDGLLRDGTGTLVAGGNQFSRGWASWLSPERCAEIAKVIPDFPTKMEDFGASGSHQWGMTSYGSKYEKEFLFQPASSYCEVCHAFKFDFKDKKEFFAALGNPKELQKHTISKGIACEECHGAGGHLVGAESNGFQTNCERCHQRSNFIPEDVNTEAGQGKIENGFNVKTKSSCPSCGTEGSQLMMSKHYEKGMRCVTCHDPHEVTSNDWKDYYTKPAIKQTCQDCHKEQADVVAQTDTHKKMDCIDCHMPFTMSCENFTAIQRPDMAGFDAVRRSHVFNIKVDPTAKMMNPAEGQSRASNSKGWRIAKDEEGHGYLDLMWSCARTANAEVAVTENKGCHSVFMSELEKGLQYSDQKQAYDDVMEWQTPVKDGYKAAVGAQERIVKLLEVTKLDATAKTEVLMLLDKSKDITKEIEKDGSWGVHAPKYLKQRAETAQAYLDKAQSIIDQAAAK
;
A
#
# COMPACT_ATOMS: atom_id res chain seq x y z
N MET A 1 -59.32 6.38 -47.35
CA MET A 1 -57.99 7.02 -47.23
C MET A 1 -56.99 5.94 -46.82
N GLN A 2 -55.95 5.78 -47.63
CA GLN A 2 -54.81 4.83 -47.50
C GLN A 2 -54.07 5.02 -46.17
N SER A 3 -53.29 4.10 -45.60
CA SER A 3 -53.03 2.66 -45.76
C SER A 3 -52.21 2.23 -44.54
N THR A 4 -52.48 1.07 -43.95
CA THR A 4 -51.60 0.27 -43.08
C THR A 4 -52.35 -1.07 -42.92
N THR A 5 -51.80 -2.28 -42.86
CA THR A 5 -50.48 -2.82 -42.57
C THR A 5 -50.48 -4.33 -42.93
N ARG A 6 -49.28 -4.93 -42.94
CA ARG A 6 -48.92 -6.36 -42.77
C ARG A 6 -48.72 -7.23 -44.02
N LYS A 7 -47.44 -7.59 -44.25
CA LYS A 7 -46.81 -8.93 -44.09
C LYS A 7 -45.32 -8.78 -44.45
N ALA A 8 -44.39 -8.87 -43.50
CA ALA A 8 -43.70 -10.07 -43.00
C ALA A 8 -42.90 -10.84 -44.06
N ALA A 9 -41.56 -10.87 -43.92
CA ALA A 9 -40.76 -12.11 -43.92
C ALA A 9 -39.24 -11.85 -43.77
N ALA A 10 -38.65 -12.50 -42.76
CA ALA A 10 -37.34 -13.17 -42.76
C ALA A 10 -36.08 -12.39 -43.22
N SER A 11 -35.38 -11.76 -42.27
CA SER A 11 -33.95 -11.42 -42.44
C SER A 11 -33.27 -10.94 -41.15
N VAL A 12 -33.41 -11.65 -40.03
CA VAL A 12 -32.54 -11.39 -38.85
C VAL A 12 -32.28 -12.69 -38.09
N LEU A 13 -31.42 -13.56 -38.64
CA LEU A 13 -30.88 -14.68 -37.88
C LEU A 13 -29.52 -15.16 -38.41
N PHE A 14 -28.59 -14.24 -38.72
CA PHE A 14 -27.22 -14.64 -39.13
C PHE A 14 -26.09 -13.65 -38.73
N CYS A 15 -26.30 -12.74 -37.77
CA CYS A 15 -25.25 -11.79 -37.33
C CYS A 15 -24.86 -11.86 -35.84
N SER A 16 -25.35 -12.84 -35.08
CA SER A 16 -25.04 -12.99 -33.65
C SER A 16 -24.06 -14.13 -33.32
N VAL A 17 -23.72 -14.99 -34.28
CA VAL A 17 -22.73 -16.08 -34.08
C VAL A 17 -21.31 -15.65 -34.51
N ALA A 18 -21.19 -14.66 -35.40
CA ALA A 18 -19.88 -14.14 -35.83
C ALA A 18 -19.18 -13.25 -34.79
N MET A 19 -19.92 -12.58 -33.89
CA MET A 19 -19.32 -11.73 -32.84
C MET A 19 -18.80 -12.51 -31.62
N ALA A 20 -19.27 -13.75 -31.40
CA ALA A 20 -18.76 -14.60 -30.32
C ALA A 20 -17.42 -15.28 -30.70
N LEU A 21 -17.23 -15.60 -31.99
CA LEU A 21 -15.97 -16.14 -32.52
C LEU A 21 -14.93 -15.06 -32.82
N ALA A 22 -15.35 -13.83 -33.15
CA ALA A 22 -14.44 -12.69 -33.31
C ALA A 22 -13.84 -12.21 -31.97
N ALA A 23 -14.55 -12.35 -30.85
CA ALA A 23 -14.03 -11.97 -29.53
C ALA A 23 -12.88 -12.87 -29.03
N GLN A 24 -12.73 -14.08 -29.59
CA GLN A 24 -11.60 -14.98 -29.29
C GLN A 24 -10.40 -14.75 -30.21
N ALA A 25 -10.60 -14.14 -31.39
CA ALA A 25 -9.52 -13.87 -32.36
C ALA A 25 -8.81 -12.52 -32.12
N VAL A 26 -9.49 -11.50 -31.57
CA VAL A 26 -8.95 -10.12 -31.52
C VAL A 26 -7.97 -9.86 -30.36
N ALA A 27 -7.81 -10.80 -29.40
CA ALA A 27 -6.85 -10.64 -28.30
C ALA A 27 -5.41 -11.09 -28.64
N ALA A 28 -5.23 -11.93 -29.67
CA ALA A 28 -3.94 -12.57 -29.98
C ALA A 28 -3.00 -11.71 -30.87
N ASP A 29 -3.48 -10.58 -31.40
CA ASP A 29 -2.73 -9.76 -32.37
C ASP A 29 -1.84 -8.67 -31.72
N ALA A 30 -2.05 -8.34 -30.44
CA ALA A 30 -1.22 -7.35 -29.76
C ALA A 30 0.16 -7.95 -29.41
N PRO A 31 1.28 -7.22 -29.63
CA PRO A 31 2.61 -7.71 -29.28
C PRO A 31 2.71 -8.12 -27.80
N GLY A 32 3.10 -9.36 -27.56
CA GLY A 32 3.25 -9.96 -26.23
C GLY A 32 1.97 -10.51 -25.61
N VAL A 33 0.85 -10.55 -26.32
CA VAL A 33 -0.39 -11.21 -25.86
C VAL A 33 -0.55 -12.54 -26.60
N GLY A 34 -0.25 -13.65 -25.92
CA GLY A 34 -0.32 -14.98 -26.51
C GLY A 34 0.71 -15.27 -27.61
N ASN A 35 1.68 -14.36 -27.83
CA ASN A 35 2.75 -14.51 -28.81
C ASN A 35 4.13 -14.18 -28.21
N LYS A 36 5.21 -14.66 -28.83
CA LYS A 36 6.61 -14.51 -28.36
C LYS A 36 7.20 -13.15 -28.76
N ASN A 37 6.50 -12.06 -28.44
CA ASN A 37 6.98 -10.70 -28.67
C ASN A 37 7.04 -9.93 -27.35
N VAL A 38 7.96 -8.98 -27.24
CA VAL A 38 7.90 -7.97 -26.17
C VAL A 38 6.78 -6.96 -26.46
N ASN A 39 6.27 -6.33 -25.40
CA ASN A 39 5.16 -5.39 -25.51
C ASN A 39 5.50 -4.12 -26.32
N ALA A 40 4.46 -3.45 -26.80
CA ALA A 40 4.55 -2.27 -27.66
C ALA A 40 5.29 -1.07 -27.02
N LEU A 41 5.43 -1.01 -25.69
CA LEU A 41 6.23 0.02 -25.02
C LEU A 41 7.73 -0.26 -25.07
N THR A 42 8.11 -1.53 -25.21
CA THR A 42 9.51 -1.98 -25.22
C THR A 42 10.10 -1.97 -26.63
N GLN A 43 9.32 -2.37 -27.63
CA GLN A 43 9.80 -2.49 -29.02
C GLN A 43 10.46 -1.19 -29.54
N PRO A 44 9.91 0.02 -29.33
CA PRO A 44 10.56 1.25 -29.80
C PRO A 44 11.90 1.53 -29.11
N ILE A 45 12.02 1.18 -27.81
CA ILE A 45 13.27 1.35 -27.05
C ILE A 45 14.33 0.36 -27.53
N TYR A 46 13.94 -0.86 -27.89
CA TYR A 46 14.86 -1.84 -28.48
C TYR A 46 15.33 -1.43 -29.88
N ALA A 47 14.43 -0.84 -30.68
CA ALA A 47 14.76 -0.39 -32.02
C ALA A 47 15.69 0.83 -32.00
N ASN A 48 15.42 1.80 -31.11
CA ASN A 48 16.16 3.07 -31.02
C ASN A 48 16.48 3.40 -29.56
N PRO A 49 17.49 2.74 -28.96
CA PRO A 49 17.85 2.97 -27.57
C PRO A 49 18.50 4.35 -27.38
N ASP A 50 17.99 5.13 -26.42
CA ASP A 50 18.54 6.42 -25.98
C ASP A 50 19.02 6.30 -24.52
N GLY A 51 20.08 5.52 -24.35
CA GLY A 51 20.79 5.31 -23.10
C GLY A 51 22.20 5.92 -23.11
N ASP A 52 22.84 5.95 -21.94
CA ASP A 52 24.12 6.61 -21.72
C ASP A 52 25.28 5.61 -21.48
N GLU A 53 25.01 4.30 -21.42
CA GLU A 53 26.04 3.31 -21.09
C GLU A 53 27.15 3.27 -22.16
N ALA A 54 26.76 3.23 -23.44
CA ALA A 54 27.74 3.16 -24.54
C ALA A 54 28.57 4.44 -24.72
N THR A 55 28.00 5.61 -24.40
CA THR A 55 28.63 6.92 -24.66
C THR A 55 29.35 7.49 -23.45
N LYS A 56 28.85 7.22 -22.24
CA LYS A 56 29.35 7.78 -20.97
C LYS A 56 29.84 6.72 -19.99
N GLY A 57 29.61 5.43 -20.26
CA GLY A 57 29.87 4.36 -19.29
C GLY A 57 28.92 4.38 -18.09
N VAL A 58 27.78 5.08 -18.19
CA VAL A 58 26.81 5.23 -17.10
C VAL A 58 25.48 4.63 -17.51
N LYS A 59 25.04 3.61 -16.79
CA LYS A 59 23.76 2.94 -17.03
C LYS A 59 22.59 3.80 -16.56
N THR A 60 21.67 4.11 -17.46
CA THR A 60 20.45 4.88 -17.21
C THR A 60 19.19 4.06 -17.49
N LEU A 61 18.02 4.70 -17.39
CA LEU A 61 16.71 4.01 -17.44
C LEU A 61 16.53 3.13 -18.69
N GLN A 62 16.86 3.64 -19.88
CA GLN A 62 16.68 2.87 -21.12
C GLN A 62 17.73 1.76 -21.28
N ASP A 63 18.95 1.96 -20.77
CA ASP A 63 19.99 0.92 -20.78
C ASP A 63 19.52 -0.33 -20.01
N TYR A 64 18.83 -0.15 -18.87
CA TYR A 64 18.21 -1.27 -18.16
C TYR A 64 17.09 -1.94 -18.98
N ILE A 65 16.29 -1.18 -19.73
CA ILE A 65 15.24 -1.79 -20.57
C ILE A 65 15.90 -2.68 -21.64
N VAL A 66 16.91 -2.15 -22.34
CA VAL A 66 17.64 -2.85 -23.41
C VAL A 66 18.36 -4.10 -22.90
N GLN A 67 18.99 -4.02 -21.71
CA GLN A 67 19.71 -5.13 -21.09
C GLN A 67 18.85 -6.41 -20.97
N GLU A 68 17.54 -6.26 -20.79
CA GLU A 68 16.62 -7.39 -20.59
C GLU A 68 16.34 -8.20 -21.87
N LYS A 69 16.72 -7.69 -23.05
CA LYS A 69 16.44 -8.33 -24.33
C LYS A 69 16.98 -9.76 -24.40
N GLU A 70 18.23 -9.95 -24.01
CA GLU A 70 18.92 -11.25 -24.05
C GLU A 70 18.22 -12.29 -23.16
N LEU A 71 17.68 -11.85 -22.02
CA LEU A 71 16.90 -12.72 -21.15
C LEU A 71 15.57 -13.14 -21.80
N PHE A 72 14.86 -12.22 -22.45
CA PHE A 72 13.61 -12.57 -23.13
C PHE A 72 13.84 -13.52 -24.31
N ASP A 73 14.88 -13.29 -25.10
CA ASP A 73 15.26 -14.18 -26.20
C ASP A 73 15.47 -15.61 -25.67
N PHE A 74 16.24 -15.76 -24.58
CA PHE A 74 16.42 -17.05 -23.90
C PHE A 74 15.11 -17.65 -23.38
N LEU A 75 14.29 -16.86 -22.67
CA LEU A 75 13.07 -17.35 -22.05
C LEU A 75 12.03 -17.82 -23.08
N PHE A 76 11.90 -17.12 -24.21
CA PHE A 76 10.99 -17.51 -25.30
C PHE A 76 11.33 -18.87 -25.91
N GLU A 77 12.60 -19.27 -25.86
CA GLU A 77 13.05 -20.56 -26.35
C GLU A 77 12.99 -21.65 -25.28
N ASN A 78 13.27 -21.31 -24.02
CA ASN A 78 13.59 -22.31 -23.00
C ASN A 78 12.54 -22.47 -21.89
N HIS A 79 11.62 -21.51 -21.71
CA HIS A 79 10.68 -21.57 -20.59
C HIS A 79 9.53 -22.59 -20.85
N PRO A 80 9.17 -23.46 -19.87
CA PRO A 80 8.13 -24.48 -20.04
C PRO A 80 6.77 -23.96 -20.51
N VAL A 81 6.36 -22.76 -20.09
CA VAL A 81 5.12 -22.09 -20.55
C VAL A 81 4.96 -22.15 -22.07
N PHE A 82 6.02 -21.98 -22.86
CA PHE A 82 5.90 -22.00 -24.32
C PHE A 82 5.68 -23.40 -24.90
N LYS A 83 6.09 -24.45 -24.18
CA LYS A 83 5.71 -25.83 -24.51
C LYS A 83 4.22 -26.05 -24.27
N TYR A 84 3.69 -25.63 -23.11
CA TYR A 84 2.25 -25.67 -22.85
C TYR A 84 1.45 -24.87 -23.90
N ALA A 85 1.96 -23.70 -24.31
CA ALA A 85 1.33 -22.88 -25.33
C ALA A 85 1.29 -23.59 -26.70
N ALA A 86 2.42 -24.15 -27.14
CA ALA A 86 2.50 -24.88 -28.42
C ALA A 86 1.61 -26.12 -28.47
N GLU A 87 1.35 -26.73 -27.31
CA GLU A 87 0.50 -27.92 -27.18
C GLU A 87 -0.97 -27.58 -26.84
N ASN A 88 -1.37 -26.29 -26.86
CA ASN A 88 -2.71 -25.84 -26.46
C ASN A 88 -3.14 -26.29 -25.05
N ARG A 89 -2.19 -26.41 -24.11
CA ARG A 89 -2.41 -26.80 -22.71
C ARG A 89 -2.39 -25.63 -21.74
N ILE A 90 -2.75 -24.43 -22.20
CA ILE A 90 -2.91 -23.25 -21.35
C ILE A 90 -4.38 -22.88 -21.25
N LYS A 91 -4.89 -22.78 -20.01
CA LYS A 91 -6.19 -22.18 -19.71
C LYS A 91 -6.01 -20.70 -19.36
N GLY A 92 -6.24 -19.85 -20.36
CA GLY A 92 -6.04 -18.40 -20.32
C GLY A 92 -4.98 -17.94 -21.34
N VAL A 93 -4.68 -16.64 -21.36
CA VAL A 93 -3.66 -16.06 -22.25
C VAL A 93 -2.50 -15.45 -21.46
N TYR A 94 -1.27 -15.76 -21.84
CA TYR A 94 -0.11 -15.09 -21.24
C TYR A 94 0.09 -13.70 -21.84
N LYS A 95 0.55 -12.77 -21.00
CA LYS A 95 0.89 -11.38 -21.36
C LYS A 95 2.31 -11.08 -20.95
N VAL A 96 3.18 -10.81 -21.92
CA VAL A 96 4.58 -10.48 -21.69
C VAL A 96 4.69 -9.11 -21.00
N SER A 97 5.21 -9.10 -19.77
CA SER A 97 5.53 -7.88 -19.03
C SER A 97 7.05 -7.75 -18.86
N THR A 98 7.59 -6.66 -19.38
CA THR A 98 9.03 -6.31 -19.44
C THR A 98 9.32 -5.10 -18.53
N ARG A 99 10.59 -4.73 -18.36
CA ARG A 99 10.97 -3.43 -17.82
C ARG A 99 10.35 -2.27 -18.60
N GLY A 100 10.18 -2.37 -19.91
CA GLY A 100 9.54 -1.31 -20.70
C GLY A 100 8.09 -1.06 -20.27
N SER A 101 7.29 -2.12 -20.08
CA SER A 101 5.91 -1.97 -19.58
C SER A 101 5.86 -1.55 -18.11
N GLU A 102 6.72 -2.10 -17.26
CA GLU A 102 6.69 -1.81 -15.83
C GLU A 102 7.29 -0.43 -15.51
N PHE A 103 8.43 -0.07 -16.09
CA PHE A 103 9.13 1.17 -15.75
C PHE A 103 8.49 2.36 -16.46
N LEU A 104 8.04 2.21 -17.71
CA LEU A 104 7.49 3.33 -18.51
C LEU A 104 5.96 3.33 -18.62
N GLY A 105 5.28 2.21 -18.36
CA GLY A 105 3.83 2.10 -18.44
C GLY A 105 3.12 2.34 -17.11
N GLU A 106 3.68 1.85 -16.00
CA GLU A 106 3.05 1.93 -14.69
C GLU A 106 3.16 3.33 -14.07
N GLY A 107 2.21 3.66 -13.19
CA GLY A 107 2.15 4.96 -12.54
C GLY A 107 1.75 6.12 -13.44
N ASN A 108 1.12 5.83 -14.59
CA ASN A 108 0.83 6.80 -15.63
C ASN A 108 2.09 7.53 -16.11
N ALA A 109 3.23 6.85 -16.11
CA ALA A 109 4.53 7.41 -16.49
C ALA A 109 4.51 8.06 -17.89
N GLN A 110 3.86 7.45 -18.89
CA GLN A 110 3.70 8.07 -20.21
C GLN A 110 2.95 9.41 -20.18
N LYS A 111 1.93 9.54 -19.32
CA LYS A 111 1.19 10.80 -19.15
C LYS A 111 2.07 11.85 -18.49
N TYR A 112 2.85 11.46 -17.48
CA TYR A 112 3.83 12.33 -16.85
C TYR A 112 4.90 12.79 -17.84
N THR A 113 5.52 11.88 -18.59
CA THR A 113 6.50 12.18 -19.64
C THR A 113 5.96 13.21 -20.63
N LYS A 114 4.72 13.02 -21.12
CA LYS A 114 4.07 13.96 -22.02
C LYS A 114 3.82 15.32 -21.35
N ALA A 115 3.32 15.35 -20.13
CA ALA A 115 3.03 16.59 -19.40
C ALA A 115 4.30 17.38 -19.04
N ALA A 116 5.39 16.68 -18.71
CA ALA A 116 6.68 17.27 -18.35
C ALA A 116 7.54 17.68 -19.55
N GLY A 117 7.18 17.26 -20.78
CA GLY A 117 8.04 17.43 -21.96
C GLY A 117 9.39 16.71 -21.82
N ALA A 118 9.43 15.62 -21.05
CA ALA A 118 10.66 14.93 -20.67
C ALA A 118 10.98 13.73 -21.60
N LYS A 119 12.19 13.18 -21.46
CA LYS A 119 12.51 11.82 -21.94
C LYS A 119 11.60 10.78 -21.25
N PRO A 120 11.42 9.56 -21.81
CA PRO A 120 10.69 8.48 -21.15
C PRO A 120 11.07 8.37 -19.67
N SER A 121 10.06 8.47 -18.80
CA SER A 121 10.24 8.61 -17.36
C SER A 121 9.67 7.41 -16.63
N ALA A 122 10.19 7.11 -15.43
CA ALA A 122 9.64 6.08 -14.55
C ALA A 122 9.04 6.69 -13.28
N SER A 123 7.73 6.50 -13.08
CA SER A 123 7.02 7.05 -11.90
C SER A 123 6.97 6.09 -10.71
N GLN A 124 7.25 4.79 -10.91
CA GLN A 124 7.11 3.76 -9.88
C GLN A 124 8.35 2.89 -9.76
N TYR A 125 8.57 2.05 -10.77
CA TYR A 125 9.58 1.00 -10.71
C TYR A 125 10.81 1.46 -11.47
N ARG A 126 11.95 1.40 -10.80
CA ARG A 126 13.27 1.65 -11.36
C ARG A 126 14.33 1.07 -10.43
N LEU A 127 15.50 0.79 -10.98
CA LEU A 127 16.68 0.42 -10.19
C LEU A 127 17.54 1.64 -9.91
N ALA A 128 18.14 1.67 -8.73
CA ALA A 128 19.15 2.67 -8.35
C ALA A 128 20.59 2.15 -8.54
N ALA A 129 20.74 0.85 -8.78
CA ALA A 129 22.02 0.14 -8.86
C ALA A 129 21.88 -1.12 -9.75
N LYS A 130 22.92 -1.96 -9.78
CA LYS A 130 22.99 -3.17 -10.59
C LYS A 130 21.75 -4.06 -10.51
N SER A 131 21.34 -4.55 -11.67
CA SER A 131 20.28 -5.54 -11.83
C SER A 131 20.81 -6.97 -11.62
N ILE A 132 19.91 -7.95 -11.55
CA ILE A 132 20.28 -9.37 -11.55
C ILE A 132 20.93 -9.86 -12.85
N LEU A 133 21.07 -8.99 -13.85
CA LEU A 133 21.68 -9.27 -15.15
C LEU A 133 23.07 -8.64 -15.32
N ASP A 134 23.61 -8.03 -14.26
CA ASP A 134 24.95 -7.42 -14.26
C ASP A 134 26.00 -8.39 -13.70
N TYR A 135 26.91 -8.84 -14.56
CA TYR A 135 28.01 -9.76 -14.23
C TYR A 135 29.36 -9.28 -14.80
N PRO A 136 30.45 -9.40 -14.02
CA PRO A 136 30.45 -9.69 -12.59
C PRO A 136 29.83 -8.51 -11.81
N ASN A 137 29.33 -8.79 -10.61
CA ASN A 137 28.98 -7.75 -9.64
C ASN A 137 29.90 -7.83 -8.41
N LYS A 138 29.84 -6.80 -7.57
CA LYS A 138 30.67 -6.68 -6.38
C LYS A 138 29.89 -6.88 -5.08
N PHE A 139 28.78 -7.62 -5.14
CA PHE A 139 28.11 -8.03 -3.92
C PHE A 139 29.01 -9.00 -3.16
N VAL A 140 29.16 -8.79 -1.86
CA VAL A 140 29.93 -9.68 -0.97
C VAL A 140 29.04 -10.54 -0.08
N GLY A 141 27.74 -10.22 -0.03
CA GLY A 141 26.76 -10.90 0.79
C GLY A 141 26.64 -10.29 2.19
N PRO A 142 25.44 -10.29 2.79
CA PRO A 142 25.20 -9.64 4.07
C PRO A 142 25.98 -10.27 5.23
N GLU A 143 26.32 -11.56 5.15
CA GLU A 143 27.17 -12.25 6.11
C GLU A 143 28.53 -11.57 6.26
N ARG A 144 29.15 -11.15 5.15
CA ARG A 144 30.43 -10.44 5.16
C ARG A 144 30.32 -9.06 5.81
N CYS A 145 29.21 -8.35 5.58
CA CYS A 145 28.94 -7.11 6.30
C CYS A 145 28.80 -7.37 7.82
N GLY A 146 28.18 -8.49 8.20
CA GLY A 146 27.96 -8.90 9.58
C GLY A 146 29.23 -9.28 10.35
N GLU A 147 30.33 -9.60 9.68
CA GLU A 147 31.64 -9.86 10.31
C GLU A 147 32.13 -8.64 11.10
N CYS A 148 31.91 -7.42 10.58
CA CYS A 148 32.28 -6.17 11.24
C CYS A 148 31.09 -5.45 11.90
N HIS A 149 29.88 -5.58 11.34
CA HIS A 149 28.67 -4.85 11.77
C HIS A 149 27.63 -5.76 12.41
N ALA A 150 28.06 -6.52 13.43
CA ALA A 150 27.24 -7.55 14.07
C ALA A 150 25.89 -7.03 14.59
N VAL A 151 25.84 -5.82 15.18
CA VAL A 151 24.60 -5.26 15.75
C VAL A 151 23.54 -5.04 14.67
N GLN A 152 23.92 -4.40 13.57
CA GLN A 152 23.03 -4.14 12.44
C GLN A 152 22.62 -5.45 11.77
N TYR A 153 23.57 -6.38 11.57
CA TYR A 153 23.30 -7.68 10.97
C TYR A 153 22.28 -8.49 11.79
N GLN A 154 22.40 -8.55 13.12
CA GLN A 154 21.47 -9.31 13.96
C GLN A 154 20.05 -8.71 13.95
N LYS A 155 19.93 -7.38 13.95
CA LYS A 155 18.63 -6.69 13.79
C LYS A 155 18.01 -6.97 12.42
N TRP A 156 18.81 -6.80 11.36
CA TRP A 156 18.38 -6.99 9.98
C TRP A 156 17.96 -8.44 9.71
N LYS A 157 18.75 -9.42 10.15
CA LYS A 157 18.56 -10.85 9.86
C LYS A 157 17.21 -11.36 10.35
N ARG A 158 16.71 -10.86 11.49
CA ARG A 158 15.39 -11.24 12.02
C ARG A 158 14.22 -10.45 11.39
N SER A 159 14.50 -9.49 10.51
CA SER A 159 13.48 -8.63 9.91
C SER A 159 12.87 -9.22 8.64
N ARG A 160 11.67 -8.78 8.26
CA ARG A 160 11.04 -9.20 7.00
C ARG A 160 11.78 -8.71 5.74
N HIS A 161 12.69 -7.73 5.85
CA HIS A 161 13.60 -7.38 4.76
C HIS A 161 14.51 -8.56 4.40
N ALA A 162 15.09 -9.22 5.40
CA ALA A 162 15.91 -10.41 5.21
C ALA A 162 15.08 -11.64 4.80
N GLN A 163 13.87 -11.78 5.36
CA GLN A 163 13.04 -12.98 5.19
C GLN A 163 12.10 -12.96 3.96
N THR A 164 12.11 -11.91 3.14
CA THR A 164 11.15 -11.77 2.02
C THR A 164 11.43 -12.69 0.84
N ILE A 165 12.67 -13.14 0.64
CA ILE A 165 13.07 -14.12 -0.38
C ILE A 165 13.66 -15.31 0.35
N ARG A 166 13.03 -16.48 0.22
CA ARG A 166 13.43 -17.70 0.92
C ARG A 166 13.35 -18.92 0.02
N PHE A 167 14.37 -19.75 0.09
CA PHE A 167 14.47 -21.00 -0.64
C PHE A 167 13.63 -22.09 0.03
N PRO A 168 13.18 -23.11 -0.72
CA PRO A 168 12.69 -24.34 -0.13
C PRO A 168 13.61 -24.86 0.98
N GLY A 169 13.03 -25.12 2.15
CA GLY A 169 13.79 -25.52 3.36
C GLY A 169 14.09 -24.37 4.34
N GLU A 170 13.70 -23.14 4.01
CA GLU A 170 13.83 -21.95 4.86
C GLU A 170 12.46 -21.46 5.38
N HIS A 171 11.52 -22.38 5.60
CA HIS A 171 10.12 -22.12 5.97
C HIS A 171 9.72 -22.81 7.28
N PRO A 172 10.37 -22.49 8.41
CA PRO A 172 10.07 -23.12 9.70
C PRO A 172 8.64 -22.84 10.19
N GLU A 173 7.96 -21.81 9.68
CA GLU A 173 6.55 -21.52 9.99
C GLU A 173 5.57 -22.62 9.54
N VAL A 174 5.99 -23.50 8.63
CA VAL A 174 5.19 -24.59 8.05
C VAL A 174 5.96 -25.91 8.09
N ASP A 175 6.91 -26.05 9.02
CA ASP A 175 7.76 -27.24 9.13
C ASP A 175 8.48 -27.60 7.81
N ASN A 176 8.80 -26.58 7.00
CA ASN A 176 9.35 -26.69 5.64
C ASN A 176 8.48 -27.42 4.61
N ASP A 177 7.24 -27.76 4.94
CA ASP A 177 6.27 -28.28 3.99
C ASP A 177 5.51 -27.13 3.29
N LEU A 178 5.98 -26.76 2.10
CA LEU A 178 5.38 -25.71 1.28
C LEU A 178 3.99 -26.07 0.71
N LYS A 179 3.58 -27.34 0.80
CA LYS A 179 2.26 -27.84 0.41
C LYS A 179 1.34 -28.06 1.61
N LYS A 180 1.81 -27.76 2.83
CA LYS A 180 0.99 -27.77 4.05
C LYS A 180 -0.17 -26.80 3.90
N LYS A 181 -1.39 -27.29 4.12
CA LYS A 181 -2.60 -26.49 4.20
C LYS A 181 -2.54 -25.55 5.39
N LEU A 182 -2.92 -24.29 5.19
CA LEU A 182 -2.76 -23.23 6.18
C LEU A 182 -4.11 -22.72 6.70
N TYR A 183 -4.15 -22.48 8.00
CA TYR A 183 -5.23 -21.77 8.70
C TYR A 183 -6.64 -22.36 8.52
N GLY A 184 -6.75 -23.68 8.32
CA GLY A 184 -8.03 -24.36 8.10
C GLY A 184 -8.60 -24.20 6.68
N SER A 185 -7.84 -23.59 5.77
CA SER A 185 -8.19 -23.49 4.35
C SER A 185 -7.57 -24.61 3.51
N ASP A 186 -7.97 -24.72 2.24
CA ASP A 186 -7.36 -25.63 1.27
C ASP A 186 -6.06 -25.08 0.65
N ALA A 187 -5.72 -23.81 0.91
CA ALA A 187 -4.55 -23.17 0.34
C ALA A 187 -3.26 -23.55 1.09
N SER A 188 -2.21 -23.77 0.32
CA SER A 188 -0.82 -23.88 0.78
C SER A 188 0.04 -22.74 0.23
N ILE A 189 1.29 -22.60 0.66
CA ILE A 189 2.22 -21.58 0.15
C ILE A 189 2.39 -21.71 -1.37
N LEU A 190 2.61 -22.93 -1.86
CA LEU A 190 2.69 -23.21 -3.29
C LEU A 190 1.34 -23.70 -3.84
N PRO A 191 0.90 -23.23 -5.01
CA PRO A 191 -0.34 -23.69 -5.62
C PRO A 191 -0.19 -25.11 -6.20
N ASP A 192 -1.28 -25.66 -6.71
CA ASP A 192 -1.30 -27.01 -7.29
C ASP A 192 -0.30 -27.17 -8.43
N GLY A 193 0.29 -28.36 -8.48
CA GLY A 193 1.22 -28.75 -9.53
C GLY A 193 2.58 -28.03 -9.54
N ILE A 194 2.80 -27.10 -8.61
CA ILE A 194 4.11 -26.45 -8.36
C ILE A 194 4.76 -27.11 -7.15
N THR A 195 5.96 -27.65 -7.35
CA THR A 195 6.72 -28.36 -6.32
C THR A 195 8.00 -27.61 -5.95
N PRO A 196 8.54 -27.83 -4.72
CA PRO A 196 9.70 -27.07 -4.25
C PRO A 196 10.96 -27.24 -5.11
N ASP A 197 11.11 -28.37 -5.81
CA ASP A 197 12.24 -28.68 -6.69
C ASP A 197 12.24 -27.92 -8.02
N VAL A 198 11.16 -27.22 -8.38
CA VAL A 198 11.07 -26.39 -9.61
C VAL A 198 10.90 -24.91 -9.34
N ILE A 199 11.13 -24.47 -8.09
CA ILE A 199 11.15 -23.05 -7.75
C ILE A 199 12.55 -22.62 -7.34
N TYR A 200 12.91 -21.42 -7.76
CA TYR A 200 14.08 -20.74 -7.22
C TYR A 200 13.82 -20.32 -5.77
N ALA A 201 12.73 -19.59 -5.52
CA ALA A 201 12.39 -19.06 -4.22
C ALA A 201 10.90 -18.77 -4.05
N THR A 202 10.48 -18.70 -2.79
CA THR A 202 9.22 -18.06 -2.39
C THR A 202 9.44 -16.56 -2.17
N VAL A 203 8.38 -15.78 -2.35
CA VAL A 203 8.36 -14.34 -2.07
C VAL A 203 7.28 -14.07 -1.02
N GLY A 204 7.68 -13.55 0.14
CA GLY A 204 6.76 -13.15 1.20
C GLY A 204 7.01 -13.85 2.54
N THR A 205 6.07 -13.63 3.46
CA THR A 205 6.12 -14.10 4.86
C THR A 205 4.69 -14.42 5.32
N PRO A 206 4.51 -15.13 6.46
CA PRO A 206 3.19 -15.54 6.94
C PRO A 206 2.28 -14.35 7.24
N ARG A 207 2.88 -13.16 7.34
CA ARG A 207 2.23 -11.90 7.65
C ARG A 207 1.05 -11.58 6.75
N THR A 208 1.14 -11.79 5.43
CA THR A 208 0.09 -11.33 4.50
C THR A 208 -0.13 -12.31 3.37
N LYS A 209 0.94 -12.68 2.66
CA LYS A 209 0.82 -13.47 1.43
C LYS A 209 2.14 -14.12 1.05
N TYR A 210 2.04 -15.14 0.20
CA TYR A 210 3.16 -15.71 -0.53
C TYR A 210 2.90 -15.71 -2.03
N GLY A 211 3.99 -15.58 -2.78
CA GLY A 211 4.09 -16.01 -4.18
C GLY A 211 5.37 -16.83 -4.38
N TYR A 212 5.66 -17.21 -5.62
CA TYR A 212 6.86 -17.95 -5.96
C TYR A 212 7.51 -17.43 -7.25
N VAL A 213 8.79 -17.73 -7.41
CA VAL A 213 9.59 -17.53 -8.61
C VAL A 213 10.09 -18.90 -9.06
N ASP A 214 9.78 -19.30 -10.28
CA ASP A 214 10.18 -20.61 -10.80
C ASP A 214 11.68 -20.71 -11.10
N ALA A 215 12.13 -21.89 -11.51
CA ALA A 215 13.53 -22.17 -11.80
C ALA A 215 14.13 -21.35 -12.96
N TRP A 216 13.32 -20.69 -13.78
CA TRP A 216 13.77 -19.79 -14.85
C TRP A 216 13.73 -18.32 -14.44
N LEU A 217 13.56 -18.06 -13.14
CA LEU A 217 13.39 -16.74 -12.56
C LEU A 217 12.15 -16.00 -13.09
N VAL A 218 11.13 -16.74 -13.54
CA VAL A 218 9.85 -16.17 -13.96
C VAL A 218 8.87 -16.17 -12.79
N ARG A 219 8.10 -15.10 -12.68
CA ARG A 219 7.06 -14.93 -11.67
C ARG A 219 6.00 -16.03 -11.81
N GLY A 220 5.71 -16.69 -10.69
CA GLY A 220 4.60 -17.63 -10.57
C GLY A 220 3.23 -16.95 -10.62
N SER A 221 2.70 -16.75 -11.82
CA SER A 221 1.38 -16.16 -12.10
C SER A 221 0.33 -17.20 -12.53
N TYR A 222 0.65 -18.48 -12.34
CA TYR A 222 -0.10 -19.64 -12.80
C TYR A 222 -0.03 -20.79 -11.77
N HIS A 223 -0.78 -21.85 -12.01
CA HIS A 223 -0.62 -23.16 -11.38
C HIS A 223 -0.77 -24.27 -12.43
N ILE A 224 -0.45 -25.52 -12.07
CA ILE A 224 -0.67 -26.68 -12.95
C ILE A 224 -1.80 -27.54 -12.38
N ARG A 225 -2.85 -27.76 -13.18
CA ARG A 225 -3.97 -28.63 -12.85
C ARG A 225 -3.75 -30.02 -13.44
N ASP A 226 -4.06 -31.05 -12.66
CA ASP A 226 -3.97 -32.47 -13.06
C ASP A 226 -2.59 -32.87 -13.60
N GLY A 227 -1.53 -32.30 -13.01
CA GLY A 227 -0.15 -32.55 -13.43
C GLY A 227 0.86 -31.76 -12.60
N LEU A 228 2.11 -31.79 -13.04
CA LEU A 228 3.24 -31.17 -12.36
C LEU A 228 4.09 -30.39 -13.35
N LEU A 229 4.55 -29.20 -12.96
CA LEU A 229 5.43 -28.37 -13.79
C LEU A 229 6.74 -29.11 -14.12
N ARG A 230 7.31 -29.83 -13.14
CA ARG A 230 8.57 -30.57 -13.29
C ARG A 230 8.52 -31.65 -14.37
N ASP A 231 7.35 -32.27 -14.52
CA ASP A 231 7.14 -33.35 -15.49
C ASP A 231 6.60 -32.82 -16.83
N GLY A 232 6.26 -31.52 -16.89
CA GLY A 232 5.62 -30.91 -18.05
C GLY A 232 4.22 -31.47 -18.34
N THR A 233 3.52 -32.00 -17.35
CA THR A 233 2.21 -32.68 -17.47
C THR A 233 1.05 -31.79 -17.06
N GLY A 234 -0.19 -32.21 -17.35
CA GLY A 234 -1.40 -31.47 -16.94
C GLY A 234 -1.66 -30.21 -17.77
N THR A 235 -2.40 -29.27 -17.20
CA THR A 235 -2.79 -28.00 -17.83
C THR A 235 -2.24 -26.82 -17.03
N LEU A 236 -1.58 -25.88 -17.70
CA LEU A 236 -1.19 -24.62 -17.09
C LEU A 236 -2.40 -23.70 -17.01
N VAL A 237 -2.73 -23.23 -15.82
CA VAL A 237 -3.92 -22.41 -15.58
C VAL A 237 -3.51 -21.03 -15.08
N ALA A 238 -4.04 -19.98 -15.71
CA ALA A 238 -3.85 -18.62 -15.28
C ALA A 238 -4.46 -18.39 -13.88
N GLY A 239 -3.70 -17.78 -12.97
CA GLY A 239 -4.20 -17.46 -11.63
C GLY A 239 -4.16 -18.61 -10.63
N GLY A 240 -4.84 -18.42 -9.49
CA GLY A 240 -4.77 -19.36 -8.35
C GLY A 240 -3.35 -19.54 -7.84
N ASN A 241 -2.61 -18.44 -7.72
CA ASN A 241 -1.14 -18.44 -7.64
C ASN A 241 -0.56 -17.66 -6.46
N GLN A 242 -1.39 -16.94 -5.70
CA GLN A 242 -0.95 -16.16 -4.54
C GLN A 242 -1.68 -16.62 -3.28
N PHE A 243 -0.95 -17.20 -2.33
CA PHE A 243 -1.51 -17.50 -1.02
C PHE A 243 -1.90 -16.21 -0.31
N SER A 244 -3.11 -16.14 0.23
CA SER A 244 -3.63 -15.00 0.99
C SER A 244 -3.91 -15.41 2.43
N ARG A 245 -3.18 -14.82 3.38
CA ARG A 245 -3.42 -15.07 4.80
C ARG A 245 -4.80 -14.58 5.22
N GLY A 246 -5.19 -13.37 4.81
CA GLY A 246 -6.48 -12.78 5.19
C GLY A 246 -7.65 -13.63 4.72
N TRP A 247 -7.57 -14.15 3.50
CA TRP A 247 -8.59 -15.05 2.97
C TRP A 247 -8.58 -16.42 3.66
N ALA A 248 -7.39 -17.02 3.81
CA ALA A 248 -7.26 -18.35 4.42
C ALA A 248 -7.66 -18.39 5.90
N SER A 249 -7.42 -17.32 6.67
CA SER A 249 -7.56 -17.34 8.14
C SER A 249 -8.79 -16.62 8.69
N TRP A 250 -9.34 -15.64 7.98
CA TRP A 250 -10.41 -14.79 8.53
C TRP A 250 -11.66 -14.80 7.66
N LEU A 251 -11.49 -14.70 6.34
CA LEU A 251 -12.60 -14.63 5.41
C LEU A 251 -13.08 -16.04 5.04
N SER A 252 -13.64 -16.79 5.99
CA SER A 252 -14.27 -18.09 5.73
C SER A 252 -15.58 -17.94 4.94
N PRO A 253 -16.15 -19.02 4.34
CA PRO A 253 -17.46 -18.96 3.71
C PRO A 253 -18.56 -18.45 4.64
N GLU A 254 -18.54 -18.83 5.91
CA GLU A 254 -19.46 -18.36 6.94
C GLU A 254 -19.27 -16.86 7.18
N ARG A 255 -18.01 -16.39 7.30
CA ARG A 255 -17.72 -14.96 7.47
C ARG A 255 -18.18 -14.15 6.26
N CYS A 256 -17.97 -14.66 5.05
CA CYS A 256 -18.50 -14.05 3.83
C CYS A 256 -20.03 -13.91 3.88
N ALA A 257 -20.74 -14.96 4.30
CA ALA A 257 -22.19 -14.93 4.43
C ALA A 257 -22.66 -13.91 5.48
N GLU A 258 -21.95 -13.77 6.60
CA GLU A 258 -22.24 -12.74 7.60
C GLU A 258 -22.03 -11.32 7.05
N ILE A 259 -20.93 -11.08 6.32
CA ILE A 259 -20.68 -9.79 5.68
C ILE A 259 -21.78 -9.51 4.65
N ALA A 260 -22.21 -10.52 3.89
CA ALA A 260 -23.24 -10.39 2.86
C ALA A 260 -24.62 -9.96 3.40
N LYS A 261 -24.90 -10.18 4.69
CA LYS A 261 -26.13 -9.66 5.34
C LYS A 261 -26.16 -8.14 5.41
N VAL A 262 -24.99 -7.50 5.47
CA VAL A 262 -24.84 -6.04 5.51
C VAL A 262 -24.49 -5.48 4.13
N ILE A 263 -23.70 -6.22 3.35
CA ILE A 263 -23.24 -5.83 2.00
C ILE A 263 -23.70 -6.92 1.01
N PRO A 264 -24.92 -6.83 0.45
CA PRO A 264 -25.54 -7.93 -0.30
C PRO A 264 -24.75 -8.46 -1.51
N ASP A 265 -23.85 -7.66 -2.08
CA ASP A 265 -23.00 -8.02 -3.21
C ASP A 265 -21.62 -8.57 -2.79
N PHE A 266 -21.41 -8.82 -1.49
CA PHE A 266 -20.16 -9.40 -1.00
C PHE A 266 -20.05 -10.87 -1.43
N PRO A 267 -18.87 -11.32 -1.93
CA PRO A 267 -18.73 -12.67 -2.47
C PRO A 267 -18.90 -13.75 -1.41
N THR A 268 -19.74 -14.75 -1.66
CA THR A 268 -20.04 -15.84 -0.71
C THR A 268 -19.66 -17.22 -1.23
N LYS A 269 -19.60 -17.40 -2.54
CA LYS A 269 -19.13 -18.60 -3.23
C LYS A 269 -17.94 -18.27 -4.13
N MET A 270 -17.14 -19.28 -4.47
CA MET A 270 -15.88 -19.09 -5.20
C MET A 270 -16.04 -18.31 -6.52
N GLU A 271 -17.13 -18.57 -7.26
CA GLU A 271 -17.45 -17.89 -8.52
C GLU A 271 -17.72 -16.38 -8.36
N ASP A 272 -18.20 -15.92 -7.19
CA ASP A 272 -18.46 -14.50 -6.93
C ASP A 272 -17.18 -13.67 -6.84
N PHE A 273 -16.05 -14.29 -6.48
CA PHE A 273 -14.74 -13.63 -6.45
C PHE A 273 -14.21 -13.34 -7.87
N GLY A 274 -14.84 -13.93 -8.89
CA GLY A 274 -14.55 -13.69 -10.30
C GLY A 274 -13.07 -13.81 -10.63
N ALA A 275 -12.52 -12.78 -11.28
CA ALA A 275 -11.14 -12.78 -11.75
C ALA A 275 -10.09 -12.79 -10.61
N SER A 276 -10.45 -12.36 -9.40
CA SER A 276 -9.55 -12.39 -8.24
C SER A 276 -9.52 -13.75 -7.53
N GLY A 277 -10.50 -14.60 -7.81
CA GLY A 277 -10.67 -15.90 -7.18
C GLY A 277 -9.69 -16.97 -7.66
N SER A 278 -10.03 -18.22 -7.38
CA SER A 278 -9.26 -19.44 -7.70
C SER A 278 -10.21 -20.65 -7.72
N HIS A 279 -9.67 -21.88 -7.73
CA HIS A 279 -10.41 -23.09 -7.35
C HIS A 279 -10.24 -23.43 -5.86
N GLN A 280 -9.34 -22.77 -5.15
CA GLN A 280 -9.03 -23.03 -3.73
C GLN A 280 -9.30 -21.80 -2.86
N TRP A 281 -10.01 -22.00 -1.75
CA TRP A 281 -10.22 -20.97 -0.74
C TRP A 281 -8.89 -20.61 -0.06
N GLY A 282 -8.59 -19.32 0.05
CA GLY A 282 -7.30 -18.83 0.57
C GLY A 282 -6.22 -18.57 -0.49
N MET A 283 -6.50 -18.80 -1.78
CA MET A 283 -5.56 -18.61 -2.88
C MET A 283 -6.12 -17.61 -3.89
N THR A 284 -5.53 -16.42 -4.02
CA THR A 284 -5.97 -15.40 -4.99
C THR A 284 -5.23 -15.51 -6.33
N SER A 285 -5.78 -14.84 -7.34
CA SER A 285 -5.11 -14.60 -8.62
C SER A 285 -4.43 -13.22 -8.62
N TYR A 286 -3.09 -13.19 -8.72
CA TYR A 286 -2.31 -11.95 -8.68
C TYR A 286 -1.21 -11.89 -9.74
N GLY A 287 -1.17 -10.79 -10.51
CA GLY A 287 -0.45 -10.77 -11.79
C GLY A 287 -1.13 -11.66 -12.83
N SER A 288 -2.42 -11.90 -12.63
CA SER A 288 -3.25 -12.81 -13.38
C SER A 288 -4.72 -12.50 -13.08
N LYS A 289 -5.59 -13.04 -13.92
CA LYS A 289 -7.03 -13.16 -13.71
C LYS A 289 -7.36 -14.63 -13.89
N TYR A 290 -8.03 -15.23 -12.91
CA TYR A 290 -8.27 -16.66 -12.87
C TYR A 290 -8.84 -17.20 -14.19
N GLU A 291 -8.16 -18.18 -14.78
CA GLU A 291 -8.47 -18.85 -16.05
C GLU A 291 -8.58 -17.94 -17.30
N LYS A 292 -8.24 -16.65 -17.18
CA LYS A 292 -8.38 -15.66 -18.25
C LYS A 292 -7.05 -15.19 -18.79
N GLU A 293 -6.18 -14.67 -17.94
CA GLU A 293 -4.88 -14.12 -18.36
C GLU A 293 -3.86 -14.14 -17.24
N PHE A 294 -2.57 -14.21 -17.58
CA PHE A 294 -1.48 -14.12 -16.60
C PHE A 294 -0.27 -13.38 -17.17
N LEU A 295 0.50 -12.74 -16.30
CA LEU A 295 1.75 -12.08 -16.70
C LEU A 295 2.86 -13.12 -16.87
N PHE A 296 3.45 -13.20 -18.07
CA PHE A 296 4.75 -13.81 -18.27
C PHE A 296 5.81 -12.74 -17.98
N GLN A 297 6.39 -12.78 -16.79
CA GLN A 297 7.20 -11.69 -16.24
C GLN A 297 8.43 -12.26 -15.53
N PRO A 298 9.65 -12.06 -16.07
CA PRO A 298 10.87 -12.41 -15.35
C PRO A 298 11.08 -11.50 -14.13
N ALA A 299 11.84 -12.00 -13.16
CA ALA A 299 12.14 -11.25 -11.93
C ALA A 299 12.84 -9.91 -12.23
N SER A 300 13.61 -9.84 -13.32
CA SER A 300 14.28 -8.62 -13.81
C SER A 300 13.32 -7.49 -14.22
N SER A 301 12.08 -7.81 -14.56
CA SER A 301 11.12 -6.80 -15.02
C SER A 301 10.49 -6.02 -13.87
N TYR A 302 10.43 -6.62 -12.68
CA TYR A 302 9.62 -6.08 -11.58
C TYR A 302 10.12 -6.54 -10.20
N CYS A 303 10.19 -7.85 -9.96
CA CYS A 303 10.45 -8.39 -8.61
C CYS A 303 11.78 -7.91 -8.03
N GLU A 304 12.85 -7.85 -8.83
CA GLU A 304 14.17 -7.44 -8.36
C GLU A 304 14.21 -6.01 -7.82
N VAL A 305 13.24 -5.16 -8.18
CA VAL A 305 13.17 -3.78 -7.71
C VAL A 305 12.93 -3.75 -6.19
N CYS A 306 12.09 -4.64 -5.65
CA CYS A 306 11.66 -4.57 -4.24
C CYS A 306 11.80 -5.87 -3.44
N HIS A 307 12.01 -7.00 -4.12
CA HIS A 307 12.19 -8.32 -3.53
C HIS A 307 13.43 -8.94 -4.20
N ALA A 308 14.58 -8.35 -3.89
CA ALA A 308 15.80 -8.55 -4.63
C ALA A 308 16.56 -9.82 -4.22
N PHE A 309 17.48 -10.20 -5.09
CA PHE A 309 18.53 -11.17 -4.87
C PHE A 309 19.69 -10.87 -5.84
N LYS A 310 20.88 -11.40 -5.60
CA LYS A 310 22.04 -11.27 -6.50
C LYS A 310 22.82 -12.57 -6.55
N PHE A 311 23.47 -12.81 -7.67
CA PHE A 311 24.29 -13.99 -7.91
C PHE A 311 25.78 -13.66 -8.02
N ASP A 312 26.67 -14.61 -7.76
CA ASP A 312 28.14 -14.44 -7.82
C ASP A 312 28.82 -14.98 -9.09
N PHE A 313 28.02 -15.24 -10.13
CA PHE A 313 28.49 -15.64 -11.47
C PHE A 313 29.54 -14.68 -12.01
N LYS A 314 30.52 -15.23 -12.73
CA LYS A 314 31.63 -14.46 -13.31
C LYS A 314 31.22 -13.72 -14.58
N ASP A 315 30.33 -14.32 -15.35
CA ASP A 315 29.81 -13.76 -16.57
C ASP A 315 28.35 -14.20 -16.82
N LYS A 316 27.76 -13.68 -17.89
CA LYS A 316 26.39 -14.01 -18.29
C LYS A 316 26.24 -15.47 -18.74
N LYS A 317 27.29 -16.10 -19.27
CA LYS A 317 27.21 -17.47 -19.79
C LYS A 317 26.97 -18.44 -18.64
N GLU A 318 27.65 -18.26 -17.52
CA GLU A 318 27.39 -19.03 -16.30
C GLU A 318 25.94 -18.83 -15.81
N PHE A 319 25.46 -17.59 -15.79
CA PHE A 319 24.07 -17.28 -15.40
C PHE A 319 23.05 -17.98 -16.30
N PHE A 320 23.17 -17.86 -17.62
CA PHE A 320 22.24 -18.51 -18.56
C PHE A 320 22.31 -20.03 -18.49
N ALA A 321 23.48 -20.61 -18.23
CA ALA A 321 23.63 -22.05 -18.03
C ALA A 321 22.95 -22.56 -16.75
N ALA A 322 22.78 -21.69 -15.73
CA ALA A 322 22.12 -22.03 -14.48
C ALA A 322 20.58 -21.88 -14.53
N LEU A 323 20.03 -21.10 -15.48
CA LEU A 323 18.59 -20.92 -15.61
C LEU A 323 17.88 -22.26 -15.90
N GLY A 324 16.80 -22.53 -15.16
CA GLY A 324 16.10 -23.82 -15.17
C GLY A 324 16.64 -24.83 -14.15
N ASN A 325 17.79 -24.56 -13.51
CA ASN A 325 18.34 -25.36 -12.42
C ASN A 325 18.27 -24.56 -11.11
N PRO A 326 17.24 -24.77 -10.26
CA PRO A 326 17.07 -23.96 -9.06
C PRO A 326 18.17 -24.22 -8.03
N LYS A 327 18.77 -25.41 -7.99
CA LYS A 327 19.87 -25.70 -7.05
C LYS A 327 21.14 -24.96 -7.42
N GLU A 328 21.46 -24.87 -8.71
CA GLU A 328 22.63 -24.10 -9.15
C GLU A 328 22.43 -22.60 -8.92
N LEU A 329 21.25 -22.06 -9.23
CA LEU A 329 20.90 -20.67 -8.91
C LEU A 329 21.00 -20.40 -7.40
N GLN A 330 20.41 -21.26 -6.56
CA GLN A 330 20.44 -21.14 -5.10
C GLN A 330 21.87 -21.15 -4.55
N LYS A 331 22.73 -22.05 -5.06
CA LYS A 331 24.14 -22.15 -4.70
C LYS A 331 24.92 -20.87 -5.04
N HIS A 332 24.63 -20.29 -6.20
CA HIS A 332 25.28 -19.06 -6.68
C HIS A 332 24.61 -17.77 -6.16
N THR A 333 23.62 -17.86 -5.27
CA THR A 333 22.97 -16.67 -4.71
C THR A 333 23.78 -16.11 -3.55
N ILE A 334 24.44 -14.96 -3.78
CA ILE A 334 25.27 -14.29 -2.78
C ILE A 334 24.49 -13.32 -1.88
N SER A 335 23.31 -12.88 -2.30
CA SER A 335 22.46 -11.96 -1.54
C SER A 335 20.98 -12.25 -1.77
N LYS A 336 20.18 -12.24 -0.70
CA LYS A 336 18.74 -12.54 -0.72
C LYS A 336 17.93 -11.49 0.04
N GLY A 337 16.78 -11.12 -0.52
CA GLY A 337 15.87 -10.14 0.05
C GLY A 337 16.41 -8.72 -0.03
N ILE A 338 15.90 -7.85 0.83
CA ILE A 338 16.44 -6.50 0.99
C ILE A 338 17.62 -6.59 1.96
N ALA A 339 18.76 -7.01 1.42
CA ALA A 339 20.03 -7.17 2.15
C ALA A 339 20.78 -5.84 2.31
N CYS A 340 21.86 -5.86 3.10
CA CYS A 340 22.69 -4.69 3.40
C CYS A 340 23.05 -3.89 2.13
N GLU A 341 23.53 -4.57 1.10
CA GLU A 341 24.04 -3.99 -0.14
C GLU A 341 22.94 -3.48 -1.07
N GLU A 342 21.68 -3.90 -0.90
CA GLU A 342 20.55 -3.31 -1.63
C GLU A 342 20.22 -1.90 -1.12
N CYS A 343 20.66 -1.58 0.10
CA CYS A 343 20.47 -0.27 0.75
C CYS A 343 21.75 0.57 0.83
N HIS A 344 22.92 -0.08 0.87
CA HIS A 344 24.24 0.54 1.02
C HIS A 344 25.15 0.38 -0.21
N GLY A 345 24.65 -0.29 -1.25
CA GLY A 345 25.36 -0.56 -2.50
C GLY A 345 26.35 -1.73 -2.39
N ALA A 346 26.71 -2.30 -3.54
CA ALA A 346 27.55 -3.50 -3.64
C ALA A 346 28.97 -3.25 -3.07
N GLY A 347 29.35 -4.06 -2.08
CA GLY A 347 30.61 -3.94 -1.33
C GLY A 347 30.62 -2.86 -0.25
N GLY A 348 29.55 -2.06 -0.10
CA GLY A 348 29.46 -0.98 0.89
C GLY A 348 30.64 -0.01 0.76
N HIS A 349 31.38 0.19 1.85
CA HIS A 349 32.55 1.08 1.90
C HIS A 349 33.90 0.32 1.87
N LEU A 350 33.92 -0.94 1.44
CA LEU A 350 35.14 -1.75 1.33
C LEU A 350 36.03 -1.26 0.18
N VAL A 351 37.34 -1.47 0.29
CA VAL A 351 38.26 -1.23 -0.82
C VAL A 351 37.88 -2.13 -2.00
N GLY A 352 37.67 -1.51 -3.16
CA GLY A 352 37.24 -2.21 -4.37
C GLY A 352 35.73 -2.34 -4.52
N ALA A 353 34.91 -1.83 -3.59
CA ALA A 353 33.45 -1.75 -3.74
C ALA A 353 33.02 -0.95 -4.99
N GLU A 354 31.75 -1.10 -5.38
CA GLU A 354 31.10 -0.21 -6.36
C GLU A 354 30.46 0.99 -5.67
N SER A 355 29.98 0.80 -4.44
CA SER A 355 29.36 1.86 -3.66
C SER A 355 30.42 2.79 -3.06
N ASN A 356 30.20 4.10 -3.21
CA ASN A 356 30.99 5.17 -2.57
C ASN A 356 30.07 6.00 -1.65
N GLY A 357 29.44 5.34 -0.68
CA GLY A 357 28.57 6.01 0.30
C GLY A 357 27.09 6.11 -0.10
N PHE A 358 26.60 5.23 -0.98
CA PHE A 358 25.17 5.11 -1.23
C PHE A 358 24.42 4.78 0.06
N GLN A 359 23.37 5.54 0.35
CA GLN A 359 22.43 5.25 1.43
C GLN A 359 21.02 5.42 0.91
N THR A 360 20.21 4.37 1.04
CA THR A 360 18.82 4.41 0.61
C THR A 360 18.01 5.45 1.39
N ASN A 361 17.11 6.14 0.70
CA ASN A 361 16.02 6.91 1.29
C ASN A 361 14.67 6.15 1.23
N CYS A 362 14.71 4.83 0.98
CA CYS A 362 13.57 3.91 0.87
C CYS A 362 12.74 4.03 -0.43
N GLU A 363 12.94 5.05 -1.27
CA GLU A 363 12.03 5.38 -2.38
C GLU A 363 11.94 4.33 -3.49
N ARG A 364 12.98 3.49 -3.63
CA ARG A 364 13.02 2.40 -4.61
C ARG A 364 11.83 1.45 -4.41
N CYS A 365 11.51 1.15 -3.15
CA CYS A 365 10.53 0.11 -2.79
C CYS A 365 9.25 0.67 -2.16
N HIS A 366 9.32 1.83 -1.49
CA HIS A 366 8.25 2.37 -0.66
C HIS A 366 7.59 3.64 -1.20
N GLN A 367 8.00 4.17 -2.36
CA GLN A 367 7.39 5.38 -2.92
C GLN A 367 6.16 5.09 -3.77
N ARG A 368 6.32 4.38 -4.89
CA ARG A 368 5.27 4.00 -5.85
C ARG A 368 4.26 5.12 -6.17
N SER A 369 4.73 6.19 -6.81
CA SER A 369 3.89 7.33 -7.20
C SER A 369 3.02 7.01 -8.41
N ASN A 370 1.85 7.63 -8.54
CA ASN A 370 0.99 7.54 -9.72
C ASN A 370 0.60 8.94 -10.17
N PHE A 371 0.90 9.30 -11.41
CA PHE A 371 0.63 10.63 -11.94
C PHE A 371 -0.81 10.80 -12.40
N ILE A 372 -1.41 11.94 -12.08
CA ILE A 372 -2.80 12.30 -12.36
C ILE A 372 -2.78 13.67 -13.04
N PRO A 373 -2.85 13.73 -14.38
CA PRO A 373 -2.76 15.00 -15.10
C PRO A 373 -3.84 16.00 -14.71
N GLU A 374 -5.01 15.51 -14.30
CA GLU A 374 -6.13 16.35 -13.90
C GLU A 374 -5.80 17.16 -12.63
N ASP A 375 -5.00 16.60 -11.73
CA ASP A 375 -4.62 17.24 -10.47
C ASP A 375 -3.66 18.43 -10.67
N VAL A 376 -2.94 18.48 -11.82
CA VAL A 376 -2.03 19.59 -12.17
C VAL A 376 -2.78 20.89 -12.47
N ASN A 377 -4.04 20.80 -12.93
CA ASN A 377 -4.81 21.97 -13.34
C ASN A 377 -5.68 22.56 -12.22
N THR A 378 -5.64 21.97 -11.02
CA THR A 378 -6.33 22.50 -9.83
C THR A 378 -5.70 23.81 -9.37
N GLU A 379 -6.41 24.65 -8.62
CA GLU A 379 -5.83 25.90 -8.06
C GLU A 379 -4.56 25.62 -7.24
N ALA A 380 -4.55 24.53 -6.46
CA ALA A 380 -3.36 24.07 -5.73
C ALA A 380 -2.25 23.50 -6.65
N GLY A 381 -2.60 23.03 -7.85
CA GLY A 381 -1.68 22.42 -8.83
C GLY A 381 -1.07 23.39 -9.85
N GLN A 382 -1.66 24.58 -10.04
CA GLN A 382 -1.24 25.53 -11.07
C GLN A 382 0.25 25.89 -10.93
N GLY A 383 1.03 25.54 -11.95
CA GLY A 383 2.48 25.82 -12.04
C GLY A 383 3.41 24.81 -11.38
N LYS A 384 2.89 23.74 -10.75
CA LYS A 384 3.69 22.71 -10.06
C LYS A 384 3.29 21.30 -10.49
N ILE A 385 3.97 20.76 -11.51
CA ILE A 385 3.66 19.42 -12.06
C ILE A 385 3.76 18.31 -11.02
N GLU A 386 4.61 18.49 -10.00
CA GLU A 386 4.79 17.55 -8.89
C GLU A 386 3.49 17.34 -8.08
N ASN A 387 2.58 18.32 -8.07
CA ASN A 387 1.29 18.21 -7.38
C ASN A 387 0.34 17.21 -8.07
N GLY A 388 0.64 16.85 -9.32
CA GLY A 388 -0.03 15.77 -10.05
C GLY A 388 0.33 14.36 -9.55
N PHE A 389 1.31 14.19 -8.67
CA PHE A 389 1.62 12.87 -8.12
C PHE A 389 0.67 12.48 -6.97
N ASN A 390 0.21 11.25 -7.04
CA ASN A 390 -0.59 10.55 -6.06
C ASN A 390 0.03 9.16 -5.80
N VAL A 391 -0.71 8.22 -5.22
CA VAL A 391 -0.23 6.87 -4.87
C VAL A 391 -0.60 5.83 -5.93
N LYS A 392 0.23 4.79 -6.10
CA LYS A 392 -0.20 3.57 -6.81
C LYS A 392 -1.39 2.97 -6.08
N THR A 393 -2.49 2.76 -6.80
CA THR A 393 -3.61 1.96 -6.31
C THR A 393 -3.57 0.54 -6.86
N LYS A 394 -4.07 -0.39 -6.05
CA LYS A 394 -4.37 -1.78 -6.42
C LYS A 394 -5.89 -1.90 -6.39
N SER A 395 -6.49 -1.73 -7.57
CA SER A 395 -7.93 -1.49 -7.70
C SER A 395 -8.35 -0.23 -6.93
N SER A 396 -9.23 -0.30 -5.94
CA SER A 396 -9.77 0.87 -5.25
C SER A 396 -9.02 1.27 -3.99
N CYS A 397 -8.01 0.51 -3.58
CA CYS A 397 -7.23 0.78 -2.38
C CYS A 397 -5.78 1.19 -2.72
N PRO A 398 -5.12 2.04 -1.91
CA PRO A 398 -3.69 2.29 -2.04
C PRO A 398 -2.90 0.97 -2.00
N SER A 399 -1.88 0.82 -2.84
CA SER A 399 -1.04 -0.37 -2.85
C SER A 399 -0.09 -0.37 -1.66
N CYS A 400 0.31 -1.55 -1.16
CA CYS A 400 1.50 -1.69 -0.32
C CYS A 400 2.76 -1.07 -0.97
N GLY A 401 3.70 -0.58 -0.17
CA GLY A 401 4.91 0.07 -0.69
C GLY A 401 4.65 1.47 -1.23
N THR A 402 3.60 2.15 -0.74
CA THR A 402 3.25 3.54 -1.10
C THR A 402 3.41 4.50 0.08
N GLU A 403 4.06 4.07 1.17
CA GLU A 403 4.23 4.88 2.37
C GLU A 403 4.95 6.20 2.05
N GLY A 404 5.91 6.18 1.13
CA GLY A 404 6.63 7.36 0.65
C GLY A 404 5.74 8.34 -0.12
N SER A 405 4.89 7.87 -1.04
CA SER A 405 3.95 8.77 -1.76
C SER A 405 2.82 9.29 -0.87
N GLN A 406 2.38 8.51 0.12
CA GLN A 406 1.46 8.98 1.16
C GLN A 406 2.12 10.07 2.02
N LEU A 407 3.34 9.81 2.51
CA LEU A 407 4.10 10.75 3.33
C LEU A 407 4.35 12.05 2.58
N MET A 408 4.70 12.01 1.29
CA MET A 408 4.88 13.20 0.44
C MET A 408 3.66 14.13 0.40
N MET A 409 2.46 13.62 0.67
CA MET A 409 1.22 14.41 0.75
C MET A 409 0.90 14.85 2.19
N SER A 410 1.87 14.90 3.11
CA SER A 410 1.62 15.25 4.52
C SER A 410 2.46 16.43 4.99
N LYS A 411 1.97 17.12 6.03
CA LYS A 411 2.73 18.18 6.74
C LYS A 411 4.06 17.67 7.30
N HIS A 412 4.15 16.40 7.70
CA HIS A 412 5.41 15.80 8.16
C HIS A 412 6.50 15.89 7.09
N TYR A 413 6.18 15.53 5.84
CA TYR A 413 7.16 15.58 4.75
C TYR A 413 7.54 17.00 4.37
N GLU A 414 6.56 17.90 4.36
CA GLU A 414 6.75 19.34 4.12
C GLU A 414 7.72 19.94 5.16
N LYS A 415 7.62 19.53 6.43
CA LYS A 415 8.54 19.93 7.51
C LYS A 415 9.87 19.16 7.52
N GLY A 416 10.17 18.39 6.48
CA GLY A 416 11.47 17.73 6.30
C GLY A 416 11.58 16.33 6.91
N MET A 417 10.52 15.78 7.51
CA MET A 417 10.55 14.41 8.03
C MET A 417 10.63 13.39 6.89
N ARG A 418 11.37 12.30 7.11
CA ARG A 418 11.54 11.18 6.17
C ARG A 418 11.38 9.86 6.91
N CYS A 419 11.38 8.75 6.20
CA CYS A 419 11.21 7.41 6.77
C CYS A 419 12.13 7.16 7.98
N VAL A 420 13.41 7.53 7.85
CA VAL A 420 14.45 7.31 8.88
C VAL A 420 14.40 8.30 10.04
N THR A 421 13.55 9.33 9.99
CA THR A 421 13.22 10.19 11.13
C THR A 421 12.55 9.36 12.22
N CYS A 422 11.54 8.56 11.83
CA CYS A 422 10.78 7.73 12.77
C CYS A 422 11.31 6.29 12.85
N HIS A 423 11.79 5.69 11.77
CA HIS A 423 12.13 4.26 11.74
C HIS A 423 13.62 3.96 11.96
N ASP A 424 13.90 2.86 12.67
CA ASP A 424 15.19 2.16 12.57
C ASP A 424 15.22 1.35 11.25
N PRO A 425 16.13 1.66 10.30
CA PRO A 425 16.20 0.96 9.02
C PRO A 425 16.66 -0.49 9.13
N HIS A 426 17.29 -0.89 10.24
CA HIS A 426 17.79 -2.26 10.44
C HIS A 426 16.80 -3.14 11.21
N GLU A 427 15.87 -2.55 11.96
CA GLU A 427 14.91 -3.27 12.81
C GLU A 427 13.46 -2.96 12.40
N VAL A 428 13.18 -3.08 11.10
CA VAL A 428 11.84 -2.86 10.52
C VAL A 428 10.80 -3.92 10.95
N THR A 429 11.23 -4.92 11.70
CA THR A 429 10.38 -5.91 12.38
C THR A 429 11.07 -6.28 13.69
N SER A 430 10.59 -5.73 14.80
CA SER A 430 11.12 -5.97 16.15
C SER A 430 10.47 -7.16 16.85
N ASN A 431 9.24 -7.52 16.46
CA ASN A 431 8.59 -8.76 16.85
C ASN A 431 9.02 -9.94 15.97
N ASP A 432 8.46 -11.14 16.18
CA ASP A 432 8.80 -12.30 15.34
C ASP A 432 8.29 -12.05 13.91
N TRP A 433 9.12 -12.28 12.90
CA TRP A 433 8.76 -12.10 11.50
C TRP A 433 7.65 -13.05 11.04
N LYS A 434 7.43 -14.15 11.76
CA LYS A 434 6.32 -15.10 11.53
C LYS A 434 4.98 -14.60 12.03
N ASP A 435 4.96 -13.57 12.87
CA ASP A 435 3.73 -13.03 13.44
C ASP A 435 2.77 -12.52 12.34
N TYR A 436 1.48 -12.47 12.70
CA TYR A 436 0.43 -11.95 11.84
C TYR A 436 0.43 -10.44 11.68
N TYR A 437 1.28 -9.77 12.44
CA TYR A 437 1.42 -8.33 12.45
C TYR A 437 2.90 -7.92 12.41
N THR A 438 3.12 -6.62 12.22
CA THR A 438 4.45 -6.02 12.19
C THR A 438 4.53 -4.93 13.24
N LYS A 439 5.55 -5.00 14.09
CA LYS A 439 5.97 -3.93 14.99
C LYS A 439 7.34 -3.42 14.56
N PRO A 440 7.45 -2.34 13.77
CA PRO A 440 8.75 -1.73 13.47
C PRO A 440 9.37 -1.16 14.74
N ALA A 441 10.70 -1.14 14.83
CA ALA A 441 11.37 -0.32 15.84
C ALA A 441 11.27 1.16 15.45
N ILE A 442 10.88 1.98 16.42
CA ILE A 442 10.59 3.42 16.25
C ILE A 442 11.60 4.22 17.07
N LYS A 443 12.26 5.18 16.41
CA LYS A 443 13.20 6.15 17.01
C LYS A 443 12.51 7.38 17.59
N GLN A 444 11.42 7.82 16.95
CA GLN A 444 10.61 8.95 17.37
C GLN A 444 9.14 8.56 17.28
N THR A 445 8.48 8.63 18.43
CA THR A 445 7.05 8.40 18.61
C THR A 445 6.26 9.69 18.38
N CYS A 446 4.94 9.58 18.23
CA CYS A 446 4.08 10.76 18.05
C CYS A 446 4.24 11.74 19.23
N GLN A 447 4.27 11.19 20.44
CA GLN A 447 4.36 11.89 21.71
C GLN A 447 5.70 12.60 21.91
N ASP A 448 6.75 12.28 21.14
CA ASP A 448 8.03 12.98 21.23
C ASP A 448 7.94 14.42 20.68
N CYS A 449 7.06 14.65 19.70
CA CYS A 449 6.85 15.96 19.08
C CYS A 449 5.49 16.59 19.43
N HIS A 450 4.46 15.77 19.69
CA HIS A 450 3.09 16.21 19.97
C HIS A 450 2.79 16.14 21.47
N LYS A 451 3.45 16.99 22.26
CA LYS A 451 3.38 16.96 23.73
C LYS A 451 2.00 17.36 24.24
N GLU A 452 1.43 18.45 23.73
CA GLU A 452 0.09 18.89 24.13
C GLU A 452 -0.97 17.81 23.84
N GLN A 453 -0.92 17.17 22.67
CA GLN A 453 -1.82 16.07 22.35
C GLN A 453 -1.62 14.87 23.29
N ALA A 454 -0.36 14.52 23.59
CA ALA A 454 -0.06 13.41 24.50
C ALA A 454 -0.57 13.66 25.92
N ASP A 455 -0.40 14.89 26.43
CA ASP A 455 -0.86 15.30 27.76
C ASP A 455 -2.39 15.26 27.85
N VAL A 456 -3.09 15.69 26.79
CA VAL A 456 -4.56 15.61 26.71
C VAL A 456 -5.04 14.17 26.61
N VAL A 457 -4.47 13.35 25.71
CA VAL A 457 -4.84 11.93 25.56
C VAL A 457 -4.65 11.17 26.88
N ALA A 458 -3.65 11.52 27.70
CA ALA A 458 -3.46 10.92 29.02
C ALA A 458 -4.64 11.14 29.99
N GLN A 459 -5.53 12.10 29.71
CA GLN A 459 -6.75 12.38 30.50
C GLN A 459 -8.00 11.64 29.98
N THR A 460 -7.89 10.84 28.92
CA THR A 460 -9.04 10.13 28.35
C THR A 460 -9.35 8.84 29.09
N ASP A 461 -10.63 8.51 29.25
CA ASP A 461 -11.07 7.19 29.75
C ASP A 461 -11.51 6.26 28.62
N THR A 462 -12.13 6.81 27.57
CA THR A 462 -12.76 6.06 26.47
C THR A 462 -11.72 5.33 25.62
N HIS A 463 -10.67 6.05 25.19
CA HIS A 463 -9.64 5.54 24.29
C HIS A 463 -8.29 5.32 24.98
N LYS A 464 -8.28 5.15 26.32
CA LYS A 464 -7.04 5.10 27.12
C LYS A 464 -6.07 3.96 26.79
N LYS A 465 -6.56 2.93 26.07
CA LYS A 465 -5.77 1.78 25.62
C LYS A 465 -5.33 1.90 24.16
N MET A 466 -5.75 2.95 23.46
CA MET A 466 -5.41 3.20 22.08
C MET A 466 -4.13 4.04 22.00
N ASP A 467 -3.32 3.78 20.98
CA ASP A 467 -2.15 4.59 20.64
C ASP A 467 -2.51 5.60 19.52
N CYS A 468 -1.71 6.65 19.36
CA CYS A 468 -1.95 7.70 18.37
C CYS A 468 -2.12 7.12 16.94
N ILE A 469 -1.33 6.10 16.62
CA ILE A 469 -1.31 5.44 15.31
C ILE A 469 -2.59 4.66 15.00
N ASP A 470 -3.41 4.35 16.00
CA ASP A 470 -4.60 3.50 15.82
C ASP A 470 -5.73 4.27 15.12
N CYS A 471 -5.78 5.60 15.27
CA CYS A 471 -6.70 6.48 14.57
C CYS A 471 -6.03 7.20 13.38
N HIS A 472 -4.77 7.64 13.56
CA HIS A 472 -4.05 8.46 12.58
C HIS A 472 -3.30 7.67 11.52
N MET A 473 -3.12 6.36 11.70
CA MET A 473 -2.44 5.51 10.73
C MET A 473 -3.21 4.19 10.57
N PRO A 474 -4.50 4.21 10.21
CA PRO A 474 -5.26 2.98 10.05
C PRO A 474 -4.70 2.14 8.90
N PHE A 475 -5.03 0.85 8.91
CA PHE A 475 -4.71 -0.01 7.78
C PHE A 475 -5.67 0.31 6.62
N THR A 476 -5.15 0.88 5.54
CA THR A 476 -5.94 1.26 4.33
C THR A 476 -5.44 0.60 3.05
N MET A 477 -4.24 0.01 3.12
CA MET A 477 -3.48 -0.37 1.93
C MET A 477 -3.66 -1.85 1.57
N SER A 478 -3.93 -2.11 0.29
CA SER A 478 -3.99 -3.43 -0.32
C SER A 478 -2.58 -3.93 -0.68
N CYS A 479 -2.19 -5.08 -0.12
CA CYS A 479 -1.00 -5.79 -0.60
C CYS A 479 -1.36 -6.80 -1.70
N GLU A 480 -2.55 -7.37 -1.64
CA GLU A 480 -2.94 -8.58 -2.39
C GLU A 480 -3.61 -8.26 -3.73
N ASN A 481 -4.08 -7.02 -3.91
CA ASN A 481 -4.96 -6.62 -5.01
C ASN A 481 -6.21 -7.51 -5.07
N PHE A 482 -6.84 -7.75 -3.90
CA PHE A 482 -7.99 -8.62 -3.79
C PHE A 482 -9.28 -7.83 -4.09
N THR A 483 -9.42 -7.41 -5.35
CA THR A 483 -10.45 -6.48 -5.84
C THR A 483 -11.88 -6.86 -5.43
N ALA A 484 -12.19 -8.16 -5.43
CA ALA A 484 -13.54 -8.67 -5.13
C ALA A 484 -14.06 -8.24 -3.74
N ILE A 485 -13.17 -8.08 -2.76
CA ILE A 485 -13.52 -7.76 -1.37
C ILE A 485 -13.25 -6.30 -1.00
N GLN A 486 -12.87 -5.46 -1.96
CA GLN A 486 -12.61 -4.05 -1.69
C GLN A 486 -13.94 -3.28 -1.62
N ARG A 487 -14.15 -2.59 -0.50
CA ARG A 487 -15.30 -1.72 -0.17
C ARG A 487 -14.74 -0.50 0.58
N PRO A 488 -14.03 0.42 -0.11
CA PRO A 488 -13.33 1.52 0.56
C PRO A 488 -14.26 2.46 1.33
N ASP A 489 -15.52 2.59 0.92
CA ASP A 489 -16.52 3.41 1.64
C ASP A 489 -16.95 2.80 2.98
N MET A 490 -16.77 1.49 3.13
CA MET A 490 -16.96 0.72 4.37
C MET A 490 -15.63 0.48 5.11
N ALA A 491 -14.55 1.12 4.66
CA ALA A 491 -13.19 0.97 5.21
C ALA A 491 -12.73 -0.50 5.32
N GLY A 492 -12.95 -1.30 4.28
CA GLY A 492 -12.52 -2.71 4.23
C GLY A 492 -12.50 -3.28 2.81
N PHE A 493 -12.25 -4.57 2.59
CA PHE A 493 -11.73 -5.56 3.54
C PHE A 493 -10.28 -5.99 3.19
N ASP A 494 -9.74 -5.53 2.05
CA ASP A 494 -8.33 -5.70 1.63
C ASP A 494 -7.46 -4.58 2.20
N ALA A 495 -7.35 -4.56 3.52
CA ALA A 495 -6.72 -3.50 4.33
C ALA A 495 -5.62 -4.11 5.21
N VAL A 496 -4.42 -4.29 4.65
CA VAL A 496 -3.37 -5.14 5.25
C VAL A 496 -2.04 -4.41 5.50
N ARG A 497 -1.93 -3.13 5.11
CA ARG A 497 -0.78 -2.27 5.41
C ARG A 497 -1.20 -0.89 5.92
N ARG A 498 -0.34 -0.31 6.74
CA ARG A 498 -0.58 0.89 7.55
C ARG A 498 -0.40 2.18 6.74
N SER A 499 -1.40 3.06 6.76
CA SER A 499 -1.32 4.36 6.09
C SER A 499 -0.27 5.29 6.71
N HIS A 500 0.29 6.19 5.89
CA HIS A 500 1.23 7.24 6.31
C HIS A 500 0.72 8.63 5.87
N VAL A 501 -0.60 8.83 5.94
CA VAL A 501 -1.27 10.11 5.62
C VAL A 501 -1.44 11.00 6.85
N PHE A 502 -1.65 10.41 8.04
CA PHE A 502 -1.75 11.05 9.36
C PHE A 502 -2.98 11.95 9.59
N ASN A 503 -3.27 12.88 8.68
CA ASN A 503 -4.35 13.84 8.82
C ASN A 503 -5.72 13.15 8.79
N ILE A 504 -6.65 13.56 9.66
CA ILE A 504 -8.03 13.04 9.70
C ILE A 504 -8.97 14.19 9.33
N LYS A 505 -9.73 14.03 8.24
CA LYS A 505 -10.77 14.99 7.84
C LYS A 505 -12.09 14.62 8.51
N VAL A 506 -12.56 15.53 9.36
CA VAL A 506 -13.85 15.42 10.05
C VAL A 506 -14.94 15.99 9.15
N ASP A 507 -15.59 15.13 8.38
CA ASP A 507 -16.66 15.50 7.44
C ASP A 507 -17.67 14.33 7.34
N PRO A 508 -18.98 14.58 7.17
CA PRO A 508 -19.97 13.50 7.09
C PRO A 508 -19.88 12.66 5.80
N THR A 509 -19.25 13.19 4.74
CA THR A 509 -19.33 12.63 3.39
C THR A 509 -17.99 12.52 2.66
N ALA A 510 -16.99 13.33 3.00
CA ALA A 510 -15.70 13.35 2.31
C ALA A 510 -14.98 12.00 2.47
N LYS A 511 -14.52 11.42 1.36
CA LYS A 511 -13.84 10.13 1.34
C LYS A 511 -12.36 10.28 1.04
N MET A 512 -11.53 9.53 1.77
CA MET A 512 -10.09 9.40 1.52
C MET A 512 -9.83 8.90 0.11
N MET A 513 -10.52 7.86 -0.33
CA MET A 513 -10.32 7.25 -1.63
C MET A 513 -11.45 7.66 -2.58
N ASN A 514 -11.09 8.18 -3.76
CA ASN A 514 -12.07 8.52 -4.79
C ASN A 514 -11.64 7.96 -6.15
N PRO A 515 -12.56 7.40 -6.95
CA PRO A 515 -12.29 7.10 -8.35
C PRO A 515 -12.15 8.40 -9.17
N ALA A 516 -11.83 8.29 -10.45
CA ALA A 516 -11.89 9.45 -11.33
C ALA A 516 -13.33 10.02 -11.38
N GLU A 517 -13.44 11.31 -11.63
CA GLU A 517 -14.73 12.00 -11.75
C GLU A 517 -15.64 11.29 -12.77
N GLY A 518 -16.92 11.16 -12.43
CA GLY A 518 -17.93 10.48 -13.24
C GLY A 518 -17.87 8.95 -13.24
N GLN A 519 -16.84 8.34 -12.63
CA GLN A 519 -16.79 6.88 -12.47
C GLN A 519 -17.65 6.42 -11.30
N SER A 520 -18.19 5.19 -11.38
CA SER A 520 -18.85 4.57 -10.23
C SER A 520 -17.83 4.28 -9.12
N ARG A 521 -18.30 4.10 -7.88
CA ARG A 521 -17.46 3.71 -6.74
C ARG A 521 -17.20 2.19 -6.65
N ALA A 522 -17.44 1.45 -7.74
CA ALA A 522 -17.07 0.04 -7.82
C ALA A 522 -15.55 -0.15 -7.70
N SER A 523 -15.11 -1.24 -7.08
CA SER A 523 -13.68 -1.45 -6.79
C SER A 523 -12.80 -1.55 -8.04
N ASN A 524 -13.37 -1.93 -9.18
CA ASN A 524 -12.70 -2.05 -10.46
C ASN A 524 -12.75 -0.78 -11.33
N SER A 525 -13.39 0.30 -10.85
CA SER A 525 -13.41 1.60 -11.52
C SER A 525 -12.01 2.17 -11.71
N LYS A 526 -11.88 3.13 -12.63
CA LYS A 526 -10.59 3.71 -13.01
C LYS A 526 -10.28 4.99 -12.24
N GLY A 527 -8.98 5.28 -12.14
CA GLY A 527 -8.48 6.55 -11.60
C GLY A 527 -8.63 6.71 -10.08
N TRP A 528 -8.74 5.61 -9.33
CA TRP A 528 -8.70 5.66 -7.87
C TRP A 528 -7.44 6.36 -7.36
N ARG A 529 -7.63 7.28 -6.42
CA ARG A 529 -6.61 8.16 -5.85
C ARG A 529 -6.95 8.55 -4.40
N ILE A 530 -5.93 8.94 -3.64
CA ILE A 530 -6.13 9.61 -2.35
C ILE A 530 -6.57 11.04 -2.62
N ALA A 531 -7.65 11.45 -1.96
CA ALA A 531 -8.14 12.81 -1.95
C ALA A 531 -7.19 13.73 -1.20
N LYS A 532 -7.10 14.98 -1.66
CA LYS A 532 -6.29 16.02 -1.05
C LYS A 532 -7.22 17.12 -0.50
N ASP A 533 -6.80 17.77 0.56
CA ASP A 533 -7.43 18.98 1.08
C ASP A 533 -7.03 20.22 0.26
N GLU A 534 -7.49 21.39 0.70
CA GLU A 534 -7.29 22.66 0.02
C GLU A 534 -5.81 23.10 0.00
N GLU A 535 -4.99 22.58 0.95
CA GLU A 535 -3.54 22.78 1.01
C GLU A 535 -2.77 21.76 0.15
N GLY A 536 -3.47 20.79 -0.46
CA GLY A 536 -2.88 19.73 -1.26
C GLY A 536 -2.37 18.53 -0.45
N HIS A 537 -2.70 18.44 0.85
CA HIS A 537 -2.32 17.31 1.71
C HIS A 537 -3.38 16.22 1.66
N GLY A 538 -2.93 14.96 1.69
CA GLY A 538 -3.83 13.81 1.79
C GLY A 538 -4.51 13.76 3.15
N TYR A 539 -5.69 13.16 3.21
CA TYR A 539 -6.41 12.94 4.48
C TYR A 539 -7.03 11.53 4.57
N LEU A 540 -7.23 11.09 5.80
CA LEU A 540 -8.06 9.95 6.19
C LEU A 540 -9.49 10.45 6.42
N ASP A 541 -10.48 9.66 6.04
CA ASP A 541 -11.87 9.91 6.46
C ASP A 541 -12.19 9.18 7.77
N LEU A 542 -13.26 9.59 8.44
CA LEU A 542 -13.66 9.03 9.73
C LEU A 542 -14.00 7.54 9.66
N MET A 543 -14.46 7.04 8.51
CA MET A 543 -14.74 5.60 8.37
C MET A 543 -13.45 4.79 8.48
N TRP A 544 -12.39 5.21 7.79
CA TRP A 544 -11.07 4.60 7.92
C TRP A 544 -10.45 4.79 9.31
N SER A 545 -10.59 5.96 9.93
CA SER A 545 -9.99 6.18 11.25
C SER A 545 -10.70 5.46 12.39
N CYS A 546 -12.03 5.32 12.34
CA CYS A 546 -12.82 4.82 13.46
C CYS A 546 -13.32 3.39 13.26
N ALA A 547 -13.77 3.05 12.05
CA ALA A 547 -14.58 1.86 11.78
C ALA A 547 -14.00 0.88 10.74
N ARG A 548 -12.70 1.01 10.42
CA ARG A 548 -12.05 0.09 9.48
C ARG A 548 -12.15 -1.37 9.88
N THR A 549 -12.31 -2.22 8.89
CA THR A 549 -12.24 -3.67 9.05
C THR A 549 -10.88 -4.17 8.58
N ALA A 550 -9.94 -4.27 9.52
CA ALA A 550 -8.56 -4.64 9.25
C ALA A 550 -8.12 -5.82 10.14
N ASN A 551 -8.36 -7.03 9.65
CA ASN A 551 -8.01 -8.29 10.33
C ASN A 551 -6.50 -8.53 10.53
N ALA A 552 -5.67 -7.63 10.01
CA ALA A 552 -4.22 -7.68 10.11
C ALA A 552 -3.64 -6.56 11.00
N GLU A 553 -4.50 -5.76 11.63
CA GLU A 553 -4.13 -4.67 12.52
C GLU A 553 -4.36 -5.08 13.98
N VAL A 554 -3.28 -5.22 14.75
CA VAL A 554 -3.34 -5.65 16.16
C VAL A 554 -4.26 -4.76 16.99
N ALA A 555 -4.16 -3.45 16.78
CA ALA A 555 -4.99 -2.50 17.50
C ALA A 555 -6.49 -2.68 17.23
N VAL A 556 -6.88 -3.23 16.08
CA VAL A 556 -8.27 -3.62 15.82
C VAL A 556 -8.57 -4.94 16.51
N THR A 557 -7.75 -5.96 16.30
CA THR A 557 -8.02 -7.33 16.78
C THR A 557 -7.97 -7.46 18.31
N GLU A 558 -7.16 -6.66 19.00
CA GLU A 558 -6.99 -6.72 20.45
C GLU A 558 -7.83 -5.67 21.21
N ASN A 559 -8.34 -4.63 20.54
CA ASN A 559 -9.22 -3.63 21.14
C ASN A 559 -10.67 -3.77 20.66
N LYS A 560 -11.23 -4.97 20.81
CA LYS A 560 -12.65 -5.27 20.55
C LYS A 560 -13.12 -4.89 19.15
N GLY A 561 -12.27 -4.93 18.14
CA GLY A 561 -12.62 -4.63 16.75
C GLY A 561 -12.91 -3.15 16.44
N CYS A 562 -12.58 -2.23 17.35
CA CYS A 562 -12.92 -0.81 17.23
C CYS A 562 -14.43 -0.62 16.91
N HIS A 563 -14.77 0.25 15.95
CA HIS A 563 -16.16 0.52 15.56
C HIS A 563 -16.61 -0.22 14.28
N SER A 564 -15.87 -1.26 13.86
CA SER A 564 -16.23 -2.05 12.66
C SER A 564 -17.50 -2.87 12.90
N VAL A 565 -18.51 -2.74 12.04
CA VAL A 565 -19.71 -3.61 12.08
C VAL A 565 -19.41 -5.10 11.86
N PHE A 566 -18.20 -5.45 11.43
CA PHE A 566 -17.82 -6.82 11.07
C PHE A 566 -16.86 -7.48 12.06
N MET A 567 -16.21 -6.69 12.90
CA MET A 567 -15.22 -7.16 13.89
C MET A 567 -15.50 -6.68 15.30
N SER A 568 -16.34 -5.66 15.49
CA SER A 568 -16.53 -5.03 16.78
C SER A 568 -17.25 -5.93 17.77
N GLU A 569 -16.74 -5.96 19.00
CA GLU A 569 -17.39 -6.54 20.18
C GLU A 569 -18.04 -5.46 21.06
N LEU A 570 -18.06 -4.21 20.59
CA LEU A 570 -18.77 -3.11 21.26
C LEU A 570 -20.28 -3.26 21.07
N GLU A 571 -21.03 -2.52 21.88
CA GLU A 571 -22.49 -2.42 21.75
C GLU A 571 -22.88 -1.93 20.35
N LYS A 572 -24.05 -2.36 19.86
CA LYS A 572 -24.49 -2.06 18.49
C LYS A 572 -24.52 -0.57 18.15
N GLY A 573 -24.76 0.31 19.13
CA GLY A 573 -24.72 1.76 18.94
C GLY A 573 -23.32 2.32 18.63
N LEU A 574 -22.26 1.57 18.93
CA LEU A 574 -20.86 1.94 18.68
C LEU A 574 -20.28 1.20 17.47
N GLN A 575 -21.11 0.62 16.62
CA GLN A 575 -20.68 -0.05 15.40
C GLN A 575 -21.11 0.80 14.22
N TYR A 576 -20.16 1.48 13.57
CA TYR A 576 -20.49 2.46 12.54
C TYR A 576 -20.63 1.78 11.18
N SER A 577 -21.84 1.79 10.63
CA SER A 577 -22.12 1.26 9.28
C SER A 577 -21.80 2.24 8.17
N ASP A 578 -21.68 3.52 8.51
CA ASP A 578 -21.36 4.59 7.58
C ASP A 578 -20.60 5.71 8.29
N GLN A 579 -20.03 6.60 7.50
CA GLN A 579 -19.21 7.70 8.00
C GLN A 579 -20.02 8.76 8.75
N LYS A 580 -21.31 8.92 8.44
CA LYS A 580 -22.13 9.94 9.08
C LYS A 580 -22.33 9.60 10.55
N GLN A 581 -22.50 8.33 10.90
CA GLN A 581 -22.56 7.89 12.30
C GLN A 581 -21.29 8.27 13.07
N ALA A 582 -20.12 7.98 12.52
CA ALA A 582 -18.85 8.38 13.13
C ALA A 582 -18.72 9.92 13.25
N TYR A 583 -19.19 10.66 12.25
CA TYR A 583 -19.21 12.11 12.24
C TYR A 583 -20.13 12.68 13.33
N ASP A 584 -21.36 12.17 13.46
CA ASP A 584 -22.33 12.63 14.43
C ASP A 584 -21.76 12.48 15.86
N ASP A 585 -21.17 11.32 16.18
CA ASP A 585 -20.52 11.07 17.49
C ASP A 585 -19.30 11.99 17.72
N VAL A 586 -18.49 12.24 16.68
CA VAL A 586 -17.39 13.20 16.78
C VAL A 586 -17.92 14.63 17.02
N MET A 587 -19.03 15.01 16.42
CA MET A 587 -19.65 16.33 16.64
C MET A 587 -20.21 16.49 18.05
N GLU A 588 -20.70 15.42 18.68
CA GLU A 588 -21.11 15.47 20.09
C GLU A 588 -19.96 15.83 21.03
N TRP A 589 -18.73 15.45 20.67
CA TRP A 589 -17.53 15.84 21.40
C TRP A 589 -17.00 17.21 20.98
N GLN A 590 -16.96 17.50 19.69
CA GLN A 590 -16.34 18.73 19.18
C GLN A 590 -17.15 20.00 19.42
N THR A 591 -18.47 19.93 19.27
CA THR A 591 -19.36 21.09 19.37
C THR A 591 -19.25 21.79 20.73
N PRO A 592 -19.45 21.09 21.88
CA PRO A 592 -19.41 21.77 23.19
C PRO A 592 -18.03 22.36 23.52
N VAL A 593 -16.94 21.71 23.08
CA VAL A 593 -15.58 22.22 23.30
C VAL A 593 -15.33 23.46 22.45
N LYS A 594 -15.71 23.44 21.16
CA LYS A 594 -15.57 24.60 20.25
C LYS A 594 -16.41 25.79 20.72
N ASP A 595 -17.65 25.55 21.14
CA ASP A 595 -18.55 26.60 21.63
C ASP A 595 -18.02 27.21 22.94
N GLY A 596 -17.59 26.38 23.89
CA GLY A 596 -16.98 26.83 25.13
C GLY A 596 -15.68 27.60 24.91
N TYR A 597 -14.81 27.14 23.99
CA TYR A 597 -13.60 27.85 23.58
C TYR A 597 -13.93 29.24 23.00
N LYS A 598 -14.87 29.31 22.06
CA LYS A 598 -15.28 30.57 21.42
C LYS A 598 -15.88 31.55 22.42
N ALA A 599 -16.72 31.07 23.33
CA ALA A 599 -17.29 31.88 24.40
C ALA A 599 -16.20 32.44 25.32
N ALA A 600 -15.25 31.60 25.74
CA ALA A 600 -14.14 31.99 26.59
C ALA A 600 -13.24 33.04 25.90
N VAL A 601 -12.83 32.83 24.65
CA VAL A 601 -12.00 33.81 23.91
C VAL A 601 -12.72 35.15 23.78
N GLY A 602 -14.01 35.16 23.41
CA GLY A 602 -14.80 36.39 23.34
C GLY A 602 -14.93 37.09 24.71
N ALA A 603 -15.04 36.34 25.79
CA ALA A 603 -15.08 36.88 27.15
C ALA A 603 -13.71 37.41 27.62
N GLN A 604 -12.60 36.77 27.24
CA GLN A 604 -11.25 37.28 27.48
C GLN A 604 -11.06 38.66 26.85
N GLU A 605 -11.44 38.84 25.58
CA GLU A 605 -11.35 40.13 24.89
C GLU A 605 -12.19 41.22 25.58
N ARG A 606 -13.40 40.87 26.01
CA ARG A 606 -14.29 41.80 26.74
C ARG A 606 -13.67 42.23 28.08
N ILE A 607 -13.15 41.28 28.86
CA ILE A 607 -12.53 41.59 30.16
C ILE A 607 -11.31 42.49 29.99
N VAL A 608 -10.48 42.27 28.97
CA VAL A 608 -9.36 43.16 28.66
C VAL A 608 -9.83 44.59 28.42
N LYS A 609 -10.88 44.79 27.60
CA LYS A 609 -11.45 46.12 27.34
C LYS A 609 -12.02 46.77 28.61
N LEU A 610 -12.68 45.99 29.46
CA LEU A 610 -13.23 46.51 30.72
C LEU A 610 -12.13 46.95 31.69
N LEU A 611 -11.00 46.23 31.74
CA LEU A 611 -9.86 46.61 32.56
C LEU A 611 -9.20 47.94 32.14
N GLU A 612 -9.42 48.40 30.90
CA GLU A 612 -8.92 49.70 30.41
C GLU A 612 -9.76 50.88 30.96
N VAL A 613 -11.04 50.65 31.22
CA VAL A 613 -12.01 51.72 31.57
C VAL A 613 -12.51 51.63 33.01
N THR A 614 -12.42 50.47 33.67
CA THR A 614 -12.88 50.26 35.04
C THR A 614 -11.73 50.36 36.03
N LYS A 615 -11.87 51.26 37.02
CA LYS A 615 -10.88 51.41 38.09
C LYS A 615 -11.09 50.33 39.16
N LEU A 616 -10.13 49.42 39.27
CA LEU A 616 -10.09 48.38 40.31
C LEU A 616 -9.05 48.73 41.38
N ASP A 617 -9.27 48.31 42.62
CA ASP A 617 -8.20 48.27 43.62
C ASP A 617 -7.17 47.18 43.27
N ALA A 618 -6.01 47.24 43.93
CA ALA A 618 -4.89 46.35 43.60
C ALA A 618 -5.24 44.87 43.76
N THR A 619 -6.01 44.50 44.78
CA THR A 619 -6.36 43.10 45.07
C THR A 619 -7.34 42.57 44.02
N ALA A 620 -8.42 43.32 43.75
CA ALA A 620 -9.41 42.97 42.74
C ALA A 620 -8.78 42.89 41.35
N LYS A 621 -7.89 43.83 41.00
CA LYS A 621 -7.17 43.83 39.73
C LYS A 621 -6.28 42.59 39.59
N THR A 622 -5.51 42.23 40.62
CA THR A 622 -4.67 41.04 40.61
C THR A 622 -5.50 39.77 40.47
N GLU A 623 -6.63 39.66 41.18
CA GLU A 623 -7.51 38.49 41.07
C GLU A 623 -8.10 38.34 39.65
N VAL A 624 -8.60 39.44 39.07
CA VAL A 624 -9.13 39.46 37.70
C VAL A 624 -8.06 39.06 36.68
N LEU A 625 -6.85 39.61 36.78
CA LEU A 625 -5.74 39.26 35.87
C LEU A 625 -5.34 37.79 36.00
N MET A 626 -5.26 37.25 37.22
CA MET A 626 -4.97 35.83 37.45
C MET A 626 -6.04 34.93 36.81
N LEU A 627 -7.33 35.27 36.95
CA LEU A 627 -8.43 34.50 36.36
C LEU A 627 -8.41 34.56 34.83
N LEU A 628 -8.11 35.74 34.27
CA LEU A 628 -7.94 35.93 32.83
C LEU A 628 -6.78 35.07 32.29
N ASP A 629 -5.63 35.07 32.97
CA ASP A 629 -4.47 34.28 32.55
C ASP A 629 -4.75 32.77 32.63
N LYS A 630 -5.39 32.29 33.71
CA LYS A 630 -5.82 30.89 33.82
C LYS A 630 -6.79 30.48 32.70
N SER A 631 -7.70 31.37 32.31
CA SER A 631 -8.61 31.12 31.19
C SER A 631 -7.84 31.03 29.86
N LYS A 632 -6.88 31.95 29.63
CA LYS A 632 -6.02 31.94 28.44
C LYS A 632 -5.17 30.68 28.33
N ASP A 633 -4.62 30.21 29.44
CA ASP A 633 -3.85 28.96 29.49
C ASP A 633 -4.70 27.77 29.05
N ILE A 634 -5.96 27.70 29.50
CA ILE A 634 -6.89 26.64 29.09
C ILE A 634 -7.22 26.75 27.60
N THR A 635 -7.59 27.94 27.10
CA THR A 635 -7.94 28.09 25.68
C THR A 635 -6.75 27.76 24.79
N LYS A 636 -5.53 28.12 25.21
CA LYS A 636 -4.30 27.76 24.51
C LYS A 636 -4.02 26.25 24.50
N GLU A 637 -4.30 25.55 25.59
CA GLU A 637 -4.22 24.07 25.65
C GLU A 637 -5.19 23.44 24.62
N ILE A 638 -6.45 23.87 24.62
CA ILE A 638 -7.48 23.37 23.69
C ILE A 638 -7.08 23.64 22.23
N GLU A 639 -6.64 24.84 21.92
CA GLU A 639 -6.24 25.25 20.56
C GLU A 639 -5.02 24.46 20.08
N LYS A 640 -4.00 24.31 20.93
CA LYS A 640 -2.77 23.57 20.58
C LYS A 640 -2.99 22.08 20.44
N ASP A 641 -3.85 21.48 21.26
CA ASP A 641 -4.26 20.09 21.09
C ASP A 641 -4.93 19.89 19.73
N GLY A 642 -5.89 20.77 19.39
CA GLY A 642 -6.50 20.84 18.06
C GLY A 642 -7.46 19.69 17.73
N SER A 643 -7.65 18.71 18.61
CA SER A 643 -8.64 17.63 18.42
C SER A 643 -10.07 18.09 18.72
N TRP A 644 -10.18 19.24 19.38
CA TRP A 644 -11.45 19.84 19.83
C TRP A 644 -12.25 18.88 20.71
N GLY A 645 -11.61 18.05 21.52
CA GLY A 645 -12.31 17.11 22.41
C GLY A 645 -12.11 15.65 22.06
N VAL A 646 -11.78 15.31 20.81
CA VAL A 646 -11.69 13.89 20.41
C VAL A 646 -10.60 13.13 21.18
N HIS A 647 -9.49 13.78 21.53
CA HIS A 647 -8.42 13.16 22.33
C HIS A 647 -8.88 12.83 23.76
N ALA A 648 -9.65 13.71 24.41
CA ALA A 648 -10.21 13.49 25.74
C ALA A 648 -11.54 14.24 25.94
N PRO A 649 -12.68 13.64 25.54
CA PRO A 649 -13.94 14.38 25.41
C PRO A 649 -14.43 15.01 26.71
N LYS A 650 -14.41 14.23 27.80
CA LYS A 650 -14.86 14.71 29.12
C LYS A 650 -13.93 15.80 29.67
N TYR A 651 -12.62 15.57 29.57
CA TYR A 651 -11.61 16.48 30.09
C TYR A 651 -11.67 17.83 29.37
N LEU A 652 -11.60 17.86 28.03
CA LEU A 652 -11.57 19.13 27.30
C LEU A 652 -12.90 19.91 27.40
N LYS A 653 -14.04 19.21 27.52
CA LYS A 653 -15.31 19.88 27.83
C LYS A 653 -15.26 20.57 29.19
N GLN A 654 -14.82 19.86 30.23
CA GLN A 654 -14.67 20.43 31.57
C GLN A 654 -13.68 21.60 31.58
N ARG A 655 -12.58 21.51 30.83
CA ARG A 655 -11.61 22.60 30.68
C ARG A 655 -12.25 23.83 30.05
N ALA A 656 -12.99 23.68 28.94
CA ALA A 656 -13.70 24.78 28.29
C ALA A 656 -14.71 25.46 29.25
N GLU A 657 -15.50 24.67 29.98
CA GLU A 657 -16.42 25.18 31.01
C GLU A 657 -15.70 25.92 32.14
N THR A 658 -14.55 25.40 32.58
CA THR A 658 -13.71 26.02 33.62
C THR A 658 -13.13 27.36 33.15
N ALA A 659 -12.69 27.44 31.89
CA ALA A 659 -12.19 28.68 31.31
C ALA A 659 -13.24 29.78 31.32
N GLN A 660 -14.49 29.44 31.00
CA GLN A 660 -15.62 30.37 31.07
C GLN A 660 -15.94 30.76 32.52
N ALA A 661 -15.97 29.80 33.45
CA ALA A 661 -16.25 30.06 34.85
C ALA A 661 -15.25 31.05 35.50
N TYR A 662 -13.96 30.97 35.13
CA TYR A 662 -12.97 31.98 35.56
C TYR A 662 -13.31 33.38 35.05
N LEU A 663 -13.77 33.50 33.82
CA LEU A 663 -14.15 34.78 33.22
C LEU A 663 -15.45 35.33 33.81
N ASP A 664 -16.42 34.48 34.13
CA ASP A 664 -17.65 34.89 34.79
C ASP A 664 -17.36 35.46 36.19
N LYS A 665 -16.45 34.83 36.93
CA LYS A 665 -15.98 35.35 38.22
C LYS A 665 -15.23 36.68 38.06
N ALA A 666 -14.35 36.78 37.08
CA ALA A 666 -13.61 38.01 36.79
C ALA A 666 -14.55 39.17 36.37
N GLN A 667 -15.55 38.89 35.53
CA GLN A 667 -16.60 39.84 35.16
C GLN A 667 -17.37 40.31 36.39
N SER A 668 -17.77 39.39 37.29
CA SER A 668 -18.47 39.74 38.52
C SER A 668 -17.68 40.69 39.42
N ILE A 669 -16.35 40.51 39.52
CA ILE A 669 -15.46 41.41 40.28
C ILE A 669 -15.44 42.81 39.64
N ILE A 670 -15.34 42.88 38.31
CA ILE A 670 -15.38 44.14 37.56
C ILE A 670 -16.72 44.86 37.76
N ASP A 671 -17.83 44.15 37.62
CA ASP A 671 -19.17 44.72 37.74
C ASP A 671 -19.43 45.26 39.16
N GLN A 672 -18.97 44.55 40.19
CA GLN A 672 -19.06 45.00 41.59
C GLN A 672 -18.24 46.27 41.86
N ALA A 673 -17.11 46.45 41.15
CA ALA A 673 -16.31 47.66 41.26
C ALA A 673 -16.91 48.82 40.46
N ALA A 674 -17.53 48.56 39.31
CA ALA A 674 -18.22 49.58 38.51
C ALA A 674 -19.52 50.09 39.16
N ALA A 675 -20.13 49.30 40.05
CA ALA A 675 -21.31 49.67 40.81
C ALA A 675 -21.02 50.53 42.07
N LYS A 676 -19.74 50.75 42.41
CA LYS A 676 -19.28 51.62 43.49
C LYS A 676 -18.74 52.92 42.91
#